data_AF-A0A8T2I242-F1
#
_entry.id   AF-A0A8T2I242-F1
#
_cell.length_a   1.000
_cell.length_b   1.000
_cell.length_c   1.000
_cell.angle_alpha   90.00
_cell.angle_beta   90.00
_cell.angle_gamma   90.00
#
_symmetry.space_group_name_H-M   'P 1'
#
loop_
_entity.id
_entity.type
_entity.pdbx_description
1 polymer ?
#
loop_
_entity_poly.entity_id
_entity_poly.type
_entity_poly.pdbx_seq_one_letter_code
_entity_poly.pdbx_strand_id
1 'polypeptide(L)'
;MTNNLVTQLYRWLYAFLIIFTSLTSVTSTVTLDMVQVGDAGNPADLTGFGKVDYEYRIGKYPITIQQYTDFLNAVAVTDTYSLYDAKMATNLNIAGIKQSGATGSFSYSVIENSGDSANRPGCYMTWWRACRFVNWMANGQPNGAQGSKTTEDGTYAVNGALSGNAKPINAINPNTGKGPVYYITREDEWYKSAFYNAQSQTYYRFATQSNENPGNAIGSKYNQANYINPEGLMCTTQSPDLLTTINYLTDVGAFTGSASYYGTFEQNGNVWEWNDIPDLVAYRILRGGGWTSYAGYMEASYRLANPLTTAANNGGFRLTSPIGDVVFPSPSTSPPSSPSLAPPTPPPAPTPTPTPDSEMIKYQMTTVSDINNPADPLIAQGSMPYEYQIGKYLVTIGQYTTFLNAVAAINDTYSLWNPKLSTDMVIAGISRQGSQGSYTYSVMYNGGTSANRPITYVSCFDAARFANWMSNGQPKGPQDTSTTENGAYPLYGVVSGIFPAQNSINPNIGKPPSYYIPSESEWYKSGFYSPALNGGAGGYFPYATQNSTLPGNTIGSLPNQANFIYTNGYYSVPQSPTYDISKNYLSDVGAFSNSPGYYGTFDQNGNVWEWNNADGNPSSSRGQRGGFYAGGPASLSSTTFSYVSAAREESDAGFRLAAPVATPEPSPAPLPGSPPPKPSQSTCKWKGLYQIESVSCPGKFIAFSVADCNNRAVLLRTENQSEPPRTHWKLNAVATLGASTSAPSAVIADRCSNNTQYTNLASAASKPSPRLGGSSWKVVINPVKLLGSKTCDGLPVNIKAVTGALKGKLLGYEDDCSKTDAFTWNSSPPSSSPSSSTRVQWKLIKV
;
A
#
# COMPACT_ATOMS: atom_id res chain seq x y z
N MET A 1 -90.96 24.67 -25.97
CA MET A 1 -89.59 25.20 -25.75
C MET A 1 -88.64 24.05 -25.41
N THR A 2 -88.49 23.09 -26.33
CA THR A 2 -87.81 21.80 -26.09
C THR A 2 -86.78 21.50 -27.18
N ASN A 3 -86.08 22.52 -27.70
CA ASN A 3 -85.13 22.35 -28.81
C ASN A 3 -83.82 23.14 -28.67
N ASN A 4 -83.45 23.60 -27.47
CA ASN A 4 -82.20 24.37 -27.28
C ASN A 4 -81.16 23.73 -26.35
N LEU A 5 -81.49 22.63 -25.64
CA LEU A 5 -80.52 21.94 -24.78
C LEU A 5 -79.83 20.76 -25.48
N VAL A 6 -80.52 20.06 -26.40
CA VAL A 6 -79.94 18.92 -27.12
C VAL A 6 -78.93 19.38 -28.17
N THR A 7 -79.20 20.50 -28.85
CA THR A 7 -78.32 21.05 -29.91
C THR A 7 -77.03 21.68 -29.37
N GLN A 8 -77.00 22.11 -28.09
CA GLN A 8 -75.77 22.59 -27.47
C GLN A 8 -74.91 21.44 -26.93
N LEU A 9 -75.49 20.35 -26.41
CA LEU A 9 -74.72 19.19 -25.97
C LEU A 9 -74.03 18.45 -27.14
N TYR A 10 -74.63 18.40 -28.33
CA TYR A 10 -73.97 17.83 -29.51
C TYR A 10 -72.83 18.68 -30.07
N ARG A 11 -72.82 20.00 -29.86
CA ARG A 11 -71.71 20.89 -30.27
C ARG A 11 -70.49 20.76 -29.38
N TRP A 12 -70.67 20.44 -28.09
CA TRP A 12 -69.57 20.16 -27.17
C TRP A 12 -69.01 18.74 -27.34
N LEU A 13 -69.84 17.76 -27.69
CA LEU A 13 -69.38 16.39 -27.96
C LEU A 13 -68.65 16.22 -29.30
N TYR A 14 -68.99 17.00 -30.34
CA TYR A 14 -68.21 17.00 -31.60
C TYR A 14 -66.92 17.84 -31.52
N ALA A 15 -66.86 18.86 -30.66
CA ALA A 15 -65.63 19.63 -30.43
C ALA A 15 -64.60 18.88 -29.56
N PHE A 16 -65.03 17.89 -28.78
CA PHE A 16 -64.14 17.03 -27.99
C PHE A 16 -63.70 15.75 -28.73
N LEU A 17 -64.29 15.43 -29.89
CA LEU A 17 -64.00 14.20 -30.65
C LEU A 17 -63.09 14.42 -31.88
N ILE A 18 -62.65 15.65 -32.18
CA ILE A 18 -61.83 15.96 -33.39
C ILE A 18 -60.51 16.70 -33.04
N ILE A 19 -59.97 16.56 -31.83
CA ILE A 19 -58.54 16.83 -31.57
C ILE A 19 -57.96 15.74 -30.64
N PHE A 20 -58.17 14.48 -31.01
CA PHE A 20 -57.11 13.50 -30.88
C PHE A 20 -56.48 13.35 -32.27
N THR A 21 -55.92 14.45 -32.78
CA THR A 21 -54.74 14.27 -33.61
C THR A 21 -53.74 13.61 -32.67
N SER A 22 -53.53 12.31 -32.87
CA SER A 22 -52.30 11.66 -32.44
C SER A 22 -51.19 12.54 -33.00
N LEU A 23 -50.69 13.47 -32.19
CA LEU A 23 -49.34 13.93 -32.27
C LEU A 23 -48.55 12.66 -32.05
N THR A 24 -48.32 11.91 -33.13
CA THR A 24 -47.20 11.01 -33.23
C THR A 24 -46.03 11.94 -33.02
N SER A 25 -45.61 12.07 -31.76
CA SER A 25 -44.28 12.55 -31.43
C SER A 25 -43.38 11.70 -32.29
N VAL A 26 -42.86 12.26 -33.37
CA VAL A 26 -41.81 11.60 -34.12
C VAL A 26 -40.64 11.64 -33.15
N THR A 27 -40.53 10.61 -32.31
CA THR A 27 -39.39 10.46 -31.42
C THR A 27 -38.20 10.28 -32.35
N SER A 28 -37.34 11.30 -32.42
CA SER A 28 -36.09 11.21 -33.17
C SER A 28 -35.32 10.01 -32.64
N THR A 29 -35.14 9.01 -33.49
CA THR A 29 -34.30 7.86 -33.16
C THR A 29 -32.89 8.35 -32.89
N VAL A 30 -32.37 8.07 -31.71
CA VAL A 30 -30.97 8.33 -31.37
C VAL A 30 -30.10 7.53 -32.33
N THR A 31 -29.26 8.23 -33.09
CA THR A 31 -28.27 7.63 -33.97
C THR A 31 -26.88 7.95 -33.43
N LEU A 32 -25.97 7.00 -33.58
CA LEU A 32 -24.57 7.17 -33.23
C LEU A 32 -23.76 7.23 -34.51
N ASP A 33 -22.95 8.27 -34.66
CA ASP A 33 -21.86 8.26 -35.63
C ASP A 33 -20.83 7.24 -35.17
N MET A 34 -20.61 6.19 -35.96
CA MET A 34 -19.69 5.10 -35.62
C MET A 34 -18.54 5.06 -36.62
N VAL A 35 -17.33 4.80 -36.14
CA VAL A 35 -16.14 4.54 -36.95
C VAL A 35 -15.77 3.06 -36.88
N GLN A 36 -15.33 2.49 -38.00
CA GLN A 36 -14.83 1.12 -38.05
C GLN A 36 -13.37 1.08 -37.59
N VAL A 37 -13.06 0.18 -36.66
CA VAL A 37 -11.70 -0.12 -36.22
C VAL A 37 -11.27 -1.45 -36.83
N GLY A 38 -10.31 -1.37 -37.74
CA GLY A 38 -9.77 -2.50 -38.51
C GLY A 38 -8.58 -3.18 -37.84
N ASP A 39 -7.73 -3.83 -38.65
CA ASP A 39 -6.45 -4.43 -38.23
C ASP A 39 -6.59 -5.50 -37.15
N ALA A 40 -7.49 -6.47 -37.37
CA ALA A 40 -7.67 -7.61 -36.47
C ALA A 40 -6.35 -8.38 -36.26
N GLY A 41 -6.09 -8.77 -35.02
CA GLY A 41 -4.87 -9.50 -34.63
C GLY A 41 -3.64 -8.61 -34.45
N ASN A 42 -3.84 -7.29 -34.32
CA ASN A 42 -2.77 -6.35 -34.01
C ASN A 42 -2.05 -6.72 -32.70
N PRO A 43 -0.74 -6.43 -32.58
CA PRO A 43 -0.01 -6.66 -31.34
C PRO A 43 -0.56 -5.76 -30.23
N ALA A 44 -0.46 -6.21 -28.98
CA ALA A 44 -0.71 -5.35 -27.83
C ALA A 44 0.39 -4.30 -27.71
N ASP A 45 0.07 -3.16 -27.11
CA ASP A 45 1.04 -2.18 -26.68
C ASP A 45 1.97 -2.76 -25.59
N LEU A 46 3.08 -2.08 -25.30
CA LEU A 46 3.96 -2.41 -24.18
C LEU A 46 3.24 -2.37 -22.83
N THR A 47 2.14 -1.63 -22.72
CA THR A 47 1.23 -1.66 -21.57
C THR A 47 0.44 -2.96 -21.42
N GLY A 48 0.46 -3.84 -22.43
CA GLY A 48 -0.30 -5.08 -22.49
C GLY A 48 -1.72 -4.95 -23.05
N PHE A 49 -2.14 -3.73 -23.43
CA PHE A 49 -3.49 -3.43 -23.91
C PHE A 49 -3.56 -3.18 -25.41
N GLY A 50 -4.77 -3.18 -25.95
CA GLY A 50 -5.07 -2.75 -27.31
C GLY A 50 -5.00 -3.85 -28.34
N LYS A 51 -4.65 -5.09 -27.97
CA LYS A 51 -4.76 -6.24 -28.87
C LYS A 51 -6.24 -6.59 -29.06
N VAL A 52 -6.71 -6.59 -30.30
CA VAL A 52 -8.07 -7.02 -30.64
C VAL A 52 -8.03 -7.93 -31.87
N ASP A 53 -8.53 -9.16 -31.73
CA ASP A 53 -8.47 -10.20 -32.77
C ASP A 53 -9.63 -10.12 -33.79
N TYR A 54 -10.44 -9.06 -33.73
CA TYR A 54 -11.59 -8.84 -34.60
C TYR A 54 -11.78 -7.35 -34.92
N GLU A 55 -12.56 -7.07 -35.96
CA GLU A 55 -13.00 -5.72 -36.30
C GLU A 55 -14.29 -5.36 -35.58
N TYR A 56 -14.45 -4.08 -35.23
CA TYR A 56 -15.63 -3.57 -34.53
C TYR A 56 -15.90 -2.13 -34.97
N ARG A 57 -17.05 -1.59 -34.56
CA ARG A 57 -17.35 -0.17 -34.70
C ARG A 57 -17.40 0.48 -33.34
N ILE A 58 -16.80 1.64 -33.18
CA ILE A 58 -16.85 2.43 -31.95
C ILE A 58 -17.47 3.79 -32.25
N GLY A 59 -18.18 4.38 -31.29
CA GLY A 59 -18.69 5.73 -31.41
C GLY A 59 -17.58 6.70 -31.81
N LYS A 60 -17.83 7.54 -32.81
CA LYS A 60 -16.93 8.62 -33.22
C LYS A 60 -16.72 9.63 -32.08
N TYR A 61 -17.76 9.81 -31.27
CA TYR A 61 -17.84 10.72 -30.12
C TYR A 61 -18.34 10.00 -28.86
N PRO A 62 -18.08 10.52 -27.65
CA PRO A 62 -18.79 10.09 -26.43
C PRO A 62 -20.29 10.41 -26.54
N ILE A 63 -21.11 9.76 -25.70
CA ILE A 63 -22.56 10.00 -25.68
C ILE A 63 -22.85 11.46 -25.30
N THR A 64 -23.63 12.14 -26.14
CA THR A 64 -23.93 13.57 -25.97
C THR A 64 -25.10 13.82 -25.02
N ILE A 65 -25.20 15.06 -24.56
CA ILE A 65 -26.32 15.55 -23.75
C ILE A 65 -27.65 15.35 -24.47
N GLN A 66 -27.75 15.61 -25.77
CA GLN A 66 -28.99 15.39 -26.52
C GLN A 66 -29.38 13.91 -26.55
N GLN A 67 -28.42 13.03 -26.87
CA GLN A 67 -28.67 11.58 -26.93
C GLN A 67 -29.15 11.04 -25.58
N TYR A 68 -28.54 11.48 -24.48
CA TYR A 68 -28.98 11.08 -23.15
C TYR A 68 -30.31 11.73 -22.72
N THR A 69 -30.60 12.95 -23.18
CA THR A 69 -31.89 13.63 -22.95
C THR A 69 -33.03 12.87 -23.63
N ASP A 70 -32.83 12.40 -24.85
CA ASP A 70 -33.80 11.58 -25.58
C ASP A 70 -34.07 10.25 -24.85
N PHE A 71 -33.02 9.60 -24.34
CA PHE A 71 -33.14 8.41 -23.49
C PHE A 71 -33.98 8.71 -22.23
N LEU A 72 -33.67 9.78 -21.50
CA LEU A 72 -34.43 10.15 -20.29
C LEU A 72 -35.90 10.44 -20.61
N ASN A 73 -36.20 11.13 -21.71
CA ASN A 73 -37.58 11.38 -22.13
C ASN A 73 -38.33 10.10 -22.53
N ALA A 74 -37.64 9.10 -23.06
CA ALA A 74 -38.25 7.82 -23.45
C ALA A 74 -38.65 6.96 -22.24
N VAL A 75 -37.85 6.97 -21.16
CA VAL A 75 -38.01 5.99 -20.07
C VAL A 75 -38.12 6.56 -18.65
N ALA A 76 -37.74 7.82 -18.41
CA ALA A 76 -37.56 8.38 -17.07
C ALA A 76 -38.68 9.35 -16.64
N VAL A 77 -39.91 9.12 -17.09
CA VAL A 77 -41.10 9.89 -16.65
C VAL A 77 -41.34 9.76 -15.13
N THR A 78 -41.01 8.62 -14.53
CA THR A 78 -40.99 8.39 -13.06
C THR A 78 -39.56 8.42 -12.49
N ASP A 79 -38.56 8.26 -13.35
CA ASP A 79 -37.15 8.02 -13.03
C ASP A 79 -36.85 7.01 -11.90
N THR A 80 -37.39 5.79 -12.04
CA THR A 80 -37.34 4.73 -11.03
C THR A 80 -35.93 4.38 -10.53
N TYR A 81 -34.93 4.39 -11.40
CA TYR A 81 -33.55 4.02 -11.09
C TYR A 81 -32.60 5.22 -11.05
N SER A 82 -33.15 6.44 -10.93
CA SER A 82 -32.38 7.68 -10.83
C SER A 82 -31.38 7.82 -11.97
N LEU A 83 -31.84 7.63 -13.21
CA LEU A 83 -31.05 7.82 -14.43
C LEU A 83 -30.59 9.26 -14.61
N TYR A 84 -31.37 10.21 -14.09
CA TYR A 84 -31.02 11.61 -14.01
C TYR A 84 -30.35 11.94 -12.68
N ASP A 85 -29.33 12.78 -12.73
CA ASP A 85 -28.72 13.38 -11.56
C ASP A 85 -29.05 14.88 -11.55
N ALA A 86 -29.53 15.41 -10.43
CA ALA A 86 -29.83 16.85 -10.33
C ALA A 86 -28.63 17.74 -10.64
N LYS A 87 -27.39 17.22 -10.47
CA LYS A 87 -26.15 17.93 -10.83
C LYS A 87 -25.95 18.07 -12.33
N MET A 88 -26.66 17.33 -13.18
CA MET A 88 -26.70 17.54 -14.63
C MET A 88 -27.33 18.89 -15.03
N ALA A 89 -28.12 19.50 -14.14
CA ALA A 89 -28.63 20.86 -14.29
C ALA A 89 -27.88 21.88 -13.43
N THR A 90 -27.53 21.50 -12.19
CA THR A 90 -27.11 22.48 -11.17
C THR A 90 -25.60 22.69 -11.09
N ASN A 91 -24.78 21.74 -11.54
CA ASN A 91 -23.35 21.98 -11.67
C ASN A 91 -23.07 22.72 -12.98
N LEU A 92 -22.96 24.04 -12.92
CA LEU A 92 -22.77 24.90 -14.09
C LEU A 92 -21.47 24.62 -14.86
N ASN A 93 -20.49 23.93 -14.25
CA ASN A 93 -19.28 23.50 -14.95
C ASN A 93 -19.52 22.46 -16.04
N ILE A 94 -20.67 21.77 -16.00
CA ILE A 94 -21.07 20.78 -17.02
C ILE A 94 -22.54 20.84 -17.41
N ALA A 95 -23.33 21.75 -16.84
CA ALA A 95 -24.78 21.70 -16.90
C ALA A 95 -25.26 21.52 -18.35
N GLY A 96 -26.20 20.61 -18.56
CA GLY A 96 -26.60 20.20 -19.89
C GLY A 96 -28.03 19.69 -20.00
N ILE A 97 -28.57 19.10 -18.93
CA ILE A 97 -29.90 18.50 -18.94
C ILE A 97 -30.70 19.09 -17.79
N LYS A 98 -31.86 19.64 -18.08
CA LYS A 98 -32.83 20.14 -17.10
C LYS A 98 -34.01 19.19 -17.01
N GLN A 99 -34.29 18.68 -15.81
CA GLN A 99 -35.55 18.00 -15.50
C GLN A 99 -36.64 19.02 -15.11
N SER A 100 -37.87 18.80 -15.57
CA SER A 100 -39.08 19.54 -15.20
C SER A 100 -40.22 18.56 -14.91
N GLY A 101 -41.29 19.02 -14.24
CA GLY A 101 -42.43 18.17 -13.87
C GLY A 101 -42.26 17.51 -12.50
N ALA A 102 -43.01 16.45 -12.25
CA ALA A 102 -42.98 15.67 -11.01
C ALA A 102 -42.87 14.18 -11.34
N THR A 103 -42.62 13.34 -10.32
CA THR A 103 -42.60 11.88 -10.49
C THR A 103 -43.86 11.38 -11.18
N GLY A 104 -43.71 10.70 -12.32
CA GLY A 104 -44.83 10.24 -13.16
C GLY A 104 -45.19 11.20 -14.29
N SER A 105 -44.53 12.35 -14.39
CA SER A 105 -44.66 13.32 -15.47
C SER A 105 -43.35 14.09 -15.76
N PHE A 106 -42.19 13.54 -15.37
CA PHE A 106 -40.91 14.21 -15.64
C PHE A 106 -40.67 14.35 -17.14
N SER A 107 -40.17 15.52 -17.53
CA SER A 107 -39.64 15.81 -18.86
C SER A 107 -38.23 16.39 -18.75
N TYR A 108 -37.43 16.17 -19.79
CA TYR A 108 -36.03 16.57 -19.82
C TYR A 108 -35.76 17.42 -21.05
N SER A 109 -35.03 18.52 -20.89
CA SER A 109 -34.66 19.42 -21.97
C SER A 109 -33.17 19.75 -21.90
N VAL A 110 -32.55 19.95 -23.06
CA VAL A 110 -31.19 20.49 -23.14
C VAL A 110 -31.15 21.92 -22.59
N ILE A 111 -30.08 22.25 -21.86
CA ILE A 111 -29.85 23.60 -21.33
C ILE A 111 -29.04 24.42 -22.34
N GLU A 112 -29.49 25.64 -22.62
CA GLU A 112 -28.69 26.64 -23.32
C GLU A 112 -27.79 27.39 -22.31
N ASN A 113 -26.50 27.04 -22.27
CA ASN A 113 -25.50 27.69 -21.42
C ASN A 113 -24.23 27.96 -22.22
N SER A 114 -24.15 29.17 -22.76
CA SER A 114 -23.12 29.60 -23.71
C SER A 114 -23.19 28.83 -25.03
N GLY A 115 -24.37 28.82 -25.65
CA GLY A 115 -24.67 28.04 -26.86
C GLY A 115 -25.52 26.80 -26.58
N ASP A 116 -25.83 26.06 -27.65
CA ASP A 116 -26.54 24.79 -27.58
C ASP A 116 -25.62 23.70 -27.00
N SER A 117 -25.97 23.15 -25.83
CA SER A 117 -25.21 22.07 -25.20
C SER A 117 -25.51 20.68 -25.75
N ALA A 118 -26.43 20.54 -26.71
CA ALA A 118 -26.86 19.26 -27.27
C ALA A 118 -25.69 18.36 -27.67
N ASN A 119 -24.62 18.94 -28.22
CA ASN A 119 -23.45 18.24 -28.74
C ASN A 119 -22.32 18.06 -27.71
N ARG A 120 -22.43 18.57 -26.49
CA ARG A 120 -21.43 18.35 -25.44
C ARG A 120 -21.62 16.96 -24.82
N PRO A 121 -20.56 16.30 -24.31
CA PRO A 121 -20.69 14.99 -23.68
C PRO A 121 -21.53 15.03 -22.40
N GLY A 122 -22.31 13.99 -22.15
CA GLY A 122 -23.03 13.81 -20.89
C GLY A 122 -22.08 13.48 -19.72
N CYS A 123 -22.36 14.05 -18.55
CA CYS A 123 -21.63 13.79 -17.29
C CYS A 123 -22.55 13.22 -16.20
N TYR A 124 -21.98 12.84 -15.05
CA TYR A 124 -22.69 12.18 -13.95
C TYR A 124 -23.31 10.82 -14.30
N MET A 125 -22.68 10.10 -15.22
CA MET A 125 -23.07 8.74 -15.57
C MET A 125 -22.34 7.74 -14.68
N THR A 126 -23.10 6.95 -13.92
CA THR A 126 -22.56 5.73 -13.31
C THR A 126 -22.45 4.64 -14.37
N TRP A 127 -21.67 3.59 -14.11
CA TRP A 127 -21.63 2.43 -14.99
C TRP A 127 -23.02 1.78 -15.14
N TRP A 128 -23.82 1.81 -14.07
CA TRP A 128 -25.20 1.33 -14.07
C TRP A 128 -26.14 2.15 -14.95
N ARG A 129 -25.97 3.49 -15.00
CA ARG A 129 -26.72 4.37 -15.90
C ARG A 129 -26.32 4.12 -17.36
N ALA A 130 -25.02 3.95 -17.61
CA ALA A 130 -24.50 3.60 -18.94
C ALA A 130 -25.05 2.25 -19.44
N CYS A 131 -25.11 1.22 -18.58
CA CYS A 131 -25.70 -0.07 -18.96
C CYS A 131 -27.17 0.03 -19.36
N ARG A 132 -27.94 0.85 -18.65
CA ARG A 132 -29.37 1.08 -18.95
C ARG A 132 -29.57 1.83 -20.26
N PHE A 133 -28.72 2.82 -20.55
CA PHE A 133 -28.69 3.48 -21.85
C PHE A 133 -28.37 2.47 -22.97
N VAL A 134 -27.36 1.62 -22.77
CA VAL A 134 -26.99 0.58 -23.73
C VAL A 134 -28.12 -0.41 -23.96
N ASN A 135 -28.78 -0.88 -22.89
CA ASN A 135 -29.93 -1.78 -23.01
C ASN A 135 -31.05 -1.14 -23.84
N TRP A 136 -31.38 0.11 -23.56
CA TRP A 136 -32.39 0.84 -24.32
C TRP A 136 -32.02 0.96 -25.80
N MET A 137 -30.77 1.30 -26.12
CA MET A 137 -30.27 1.30 -27.50
C MET A 137 -30.36 -0.09 -28.15
N ALA A 138 -29.94 -1.14 -27.43
CA ALA A 138 -29.95 -2.52 -27.93
C ALA A 138 -31.36 -3.11 -28.09
N ASN A 139 -32.35 -2.58 -27.37
CA ASN A 139 -33.75 -2.95 -27.44
C ASN A 139 -34.54 -2.19 -28.51
N GLY A 140 -33.89 -1.33 -29.30
CA GLY A 140 -34.54 -0.54 -30.35
C GLY A 140 -35.24 0.72 -29.84
N GLN A 141 -34.74 1.30 -28.73
CA GLN A 141 -35.16 2.58 -28.18
C GLN A 141 -36.65 2.69 -27.80
N PRO A 142 -37.23 1.69 -27.12
CA PRO A 142 -38.65 1.71 -26.77
C PRO A 142 -38.97 2.84 -25.77
N ASN A 143 -40.17 3.40 -25.91
CA ASN A 143 -40.77 4.27 -24.90
C ASN A 143 -41.47 3.42 -23.82
N GLY A 144 -41.44 3.89 -22.58
CA GLY A 144 -42.19 3.28 -21.48
C GLY A 144 -41.39 3.14 -20.19
N ALA A 145 -42.00 2.53 -19.18
CA ALA A 145 -41.40 2.42 -17.85
C ALA A 145 -40.05 1.67 -17.87
N GLN A 146 -39.17 2.03 -16.94
CA GLN A 146 -37.87 1.39 -16.73
C GLN A 146 -38.07 -0.06 -16.25
N GLY A 147 -37.82 -1.03 -17.13
CA GLY A 147 -38.09 -2.44 -16.90
C GLY A 147 -37.35 -3.34 -17.90
N SER A 148 -37.65 -4.65 -17.90
CA SER A 148 -36.89 -5.64 -18.70
C SER A 148 -36.92 -5.40 -20.20
N LYS A 149 -37.98 -4.79 -20.73
CA LYS A 149 -38.11 -4.47 -22.16
C LYS A 149 -37.47 -3.14 -22.57
N THR A 150 -37.03 -2.33 -21.61
CA THR A 150 -36.49 -0.98 -21.84
C THR A 150 -35.05 -0.88 -21.35
N THR A 151 -34.83 -0.85 -20.04
CA THR A 151 -33.55 -0.52 -19.40
C THR A 151 -32.90 -1.67 -18.64
N GLU A 152 -33.67 -2.63 -18.12
CA GLU A 152 -33.15 -3.60 -17.14
C GLU A 152 -32.62 -4.89 -17.75
N ASP A 153 -32.96 -5.18 -19.01
CA ASP A 153 -32.46 -6.33 -19.74
C ASP A 153 -32.22 -6.00 -21.22
N GLY A 154 -31.29 -6.67 -21.87
CA GLY A 154 -30.82 -6.32 -23.20
C GLY A 154 -29.40 -6.82 -23.46
N THR A 155 -28.47 -5.88 -23.62
CA THR A 155 -27.03 -6.18 -23.61
C THR A 155 -26.57 -6.65 -22.23
N TYR A 156 -27.13 -6.09 -21.16
CA TYR A 156 -26.79 -6.39 -19.77
C TYR A 156 -28.03 -6.75 -18.97
N ALA A 157 -27.98 -7.82 -18.17
CA ALA A 157 -29.03 -8.16 -17.21
C ALA A 157 -28.88 -7.35 -15.91
N VAL A 158 -29.28 -6.08 -15.93
CA VAL A 158 -29.10 -5.14 -14.82
C VAL A 158 -30.08 -5.42 -13.67
N ASN A 159 -31.33 -5.78 -13.98
CA ASN A 159 -32.33 -6.27 -13.02
C ASN A 159 -32.47 -5.41 -11.75
N GLY A 160 -32.56 -4.09 -11.89
CA GLY A 160 -32.74 -3.15 -10.78
C GLY A 160 -31.48 -2.86 -9.98
N ALA A 161 -30.32 -3.42 -10.36
CA ALA A 161 -29.07 -3.16 -9.66
C ALA A 161 -28.66 -1.68 -9.78
N LEU A 162 -28.36 -1.08 -8.64
CA LEU A 162 -27.78 0.26 -8.52
C LEU A 162 -26.36 0.21 -7.94
N SER A 163 -25.91 -0.96 -7.49
CA SER A 163 -24.61 -1.23 -6.88
C SER A 163 -24.27 -2.72 -6.98
N GLY A 164 -23.08 -3.10 -6.53
CA GLY A 164 -22.60 -4.49 -6.56
C GLY A 164 -21.68 -4.76 -7.74
N ASN A 165 -21.55 -6.02 -8.11
CA ASN A 165 -20.66 -6.45 -9.18
C ASN A 165 -21.26 -6.18 -10.55
N ALA A 166 -20.40 -5.85 -11.50
CA ALA A 166 -20.81 -5.57 -12.87
C ALA A 166 -21.46 -6.78 -13.52
N LYS A 167 -22.28 -6.50 -14.54
CA LYS A 167 -23.00 -7.51 -15.29
C LYS A 167 -22.21 -7.87 -16.55
N PRO A 168 -22.06 -9.16 -16.87
CA PRO A 168 -21.48 -9.54 -18.14
C PRO A 168 -22.42 -9.12 -19.28
N ILE A 169 -21.84 -8.96 -20.46
CA ILE A 169 -22.62 -8.84 -21.70
C ILE A 169 -23.36 -10.16 -21.94
N ASN A 170 -24.67 -10.09 -22.17
CA ASN A 170 -25.50 -11.21 -22.55
C ASN A 170 -25.06 -11.75 -23.92
N ALA A 171 -24.93 -13.07 -24.06
CA ALA A 171 -24.65 -13.67 -25.37
C ALA A 171 -25.78 -13.43 -26.38
N ILE A 172 -27.02 -13.39 -25.89
CA ILE A 172 -28.23 -13.09 -26.66
C ILE A 172 -29.01 -12.02 -25.90
N ASN A 173 -29.37 -10.93 -26.59
CA ASN A 173 -30.33 -9.97 -26.06
C ASN A 173 -31.72 -10.65 -25.99
N PRO A 174 -32.30 -10.83 -24.78
CA PRO A 174 -33.55 -11.57 -24.60
C PRO A 174 -34.77 -10.88 -25.22
N ASN A 175 -34.70 -9.58 -25.51
CA ASN A 175 -35.79 -8.83 -26.14
C ASN A 175 -35.79 -8.94 -27.67
N THR A 176 -34.65 -9.29 -28.30
CA THR A 176 -34.51 -9.36 -29.76
C THR A 176 -34.21 -10.76 -30.29
N GLY A 177 -33.77 -11.68 -29.42
CA GLY A 177 -33.35 -13.03 -29.80
C GLY A 177 -32.04 -13.07 -30.61
N LYS A 178 -31.29 -11.96 -30.66
CA LYS A 178 -30.02 -11.82 -31.39
C LYS A 178 -28.90 -11.39 -30.46
N GLY A 179 -27.64 -11.48 -30.90
CA GLY A 179 -26.51 -10.92 -30.16
C GLY A 179 -26.67 -9.41 -29.90
N PRO A 180 -26.09 -8.86 -28.82
CA PRO A 180 -26.19 -7.42 -28.53
C PRO A 180 -25.59 -6.56 -29.64
N VAL A 181 -26.36 -5.57 -30.11
CA VAL A 181 -25.93 -4.66 -31.19
C VAL A 181 -25.12 -3.46 -30.68
N TYR A 182 -25.16 -3.18 -29.38
CA TYR A 182 -24.37 -2.14 -28.71
C TYR A 182 -23.91 -2.63 -27.33
N TYR A 183 -22.73 -2.19 -26.90
CA TYR A 183 -22.19 -2.40 -25.56
C TYR A 183 -21.29 -1.24 -25.15
N ILE A 184 -20.98 -1.13 -23.85
CA ILE A 184 -19.99 -0.16 -23.37
C ILE A 184 -18.64 -0.65 -23.90
N THR A 185 -17.87 0.22 -24.55
CA THR A 185 -16.61 -0.14 -25.18
C THR A 185 -15.72 -0.95 -24.23
N ARG A 186 -15.18 -2.09 -24.68
CA ARG A 186 -14.22 -2.84 -23.86
C ARG A 186 -12.88 -2.12 -23.83
N GLU A 187 -12.12 -2.34 -22.79
CA GLU A 187 -10.90 -1.56 -22.61
C GLU A 187 -9.86 -1.72 -23.74
N ASP A 188 -9.62 -2.93 -24.23
CA ASP A 188 -8.71 -3.14 -25.38
C ASP A 188 -9.25 -2.51 -26.67
N GLU A 189 -10.57 -2.51 -26.86
CA GLU A 189 -11.22 -1.85 -27.99
C GLU A 189 -11.09 -0.33 -27.89
N TRP A 190 -11.29 0.23 -26.70
CA TRP A 190 -11.13 1.65 -26.45
C TRP A 190 -9.67 2.08 -26.68
N TYR A 191 -8.74 1.27 -26.17
CA TYR A 191 -7.31 1.51 -26.25
C TYR A 191 -6.82 1.51 -27.70
N LYS A 192 -7.20 0.48 -28.45
CA LYS A 192 -6.83 0.37 -29.87
C LYS A 192 -7.39 1.53 -30.68
N SER A 193 -8.67 1.86 -30.49
CA SER A 193 -9.27 2.96 -31.24
C SER A 193 -8.64 4.31 -30.91
N ALA A 194 -8.15 4.47 -29.67
CA ALA A 194 -7.51 5.71 -29.21
C ALA A 194 -6.07 5.84 -29.74
N PHE A 195 -5.23 4.86 -29.47
CA PHE A 195 -3.78 5.05 -29.52
C PHE A 195 -3.09 4.32 -30.67
N TYR A 196 -3.71 3.31 -31.26
CA TYR A 196 -3.03 2.46 -32.25
C TYR A 196 -2.79 3.20 -33.57
N ASN A 197 -1.59 3.00 -34.13
CA ASN A 197 -1.22 3.42 -35.46
C ASN A 197 -1.00 2.17 -36.32
N ALA A 198 -1.92 1.91 -37.26
CA ALA A 198 -1.81 0.73 -38.11
C ALA A 198 -0.65 0.80 -39.11
N GLN A 199 -0.15 2.00 -39.45
CA GLN A 199 0.98 2.15 -40.38
C GLN A 199 2.29 1.66 -39.74
N SER A 200 2.53 2.01 -38.48
CA SER A 200 3.73 1.58 -37.74
C SER A 200 3.51 0.31 -36.92
N GLN A 201 2.26 -0.14 -36.75
CA GLN A 201 1.85 -1.20 -35.84
C GLN A 201 2.33 -0.95 -34.39
N THR A 202 2.28 0.31 -33.97
CA THR A 202 2.64 0.76 -32.62
C THR A 202 1.54 1.64 -32.05
N TYR A 203 1.70 2.07 -30.80
CA TYR A 203 0.75 2.94 -30.12
C TYR A 203 1.38 4.30 -29.83
N TYR A 204 0.57 5.35 -29.93
CA TYR A 204 0.92 6.70 -29.48
C TYR A 204 0.67 6.86 -28.00
N ARG A 205 1.41 7.77 -27.36
CA ARG A 205 1.18 8.15 -25.96
C ARG A 205 -0.18 8.83 -25.77
N PHE A 206 -0.63 9.60 -26.76
CA PHE A 206 -1.89 10.33 -26.76
C PHE A 206 -2.75 9.94 -27.96
N ALA A 207 -4.07 9.91 -27.76
CA ALA A 207 -5.07 9.52 -28.75
C ALA A 207 -5.13 10.48 -29.94
N THR A 208 -4.53 11.65 -29.79
CA THR A 208 -4.34 12.69 -30.82
C THR A 208 -3.25 12.36 -31.85
N GLN A 209 -2.85 11.08 -31.93
CA GLN A 209 -1.79 10.55 -32.77
C GLN A 209 -0.39 11.07 -32.44
N SER A 210 -0.12 11.44 -31.18
CA SER A 210 1.12 12.11 -30.78
C SER A 210 1.75 11.46 -29.55
N ASN A 211 3.09 11.57 -29.46
CA ASN A 211 3.84 11.23 -28.25
C ASN A 211 4.15 12.44 -27.35
N GLU A 212 3.84 13.65 -27.86
CA GLU A 212 4.01 14.92 -27.16
C GLU A 212 2.68 15.37 -26.55
N ASN A 213 2.76 16.08 -25.41
CA ASN A 213 1.58 16.61 -24.72
C ASN A 213 0.66 17.38 -25.70
N PRO A 214 -0.66 17.12 -25.71
CA PRO A 214 -1.58 17.91 -26.50
C PRO A 214 -1.57 19.38 -26.09
N GLY A 215 -1.80 20.30 -27.02
CA GLY A 215 -2.28 21.64 -26.65
C GLY A 215 -3.73 21.57 -26.17
N ASN A 216 -4.26 22.69 -25.67
CA ASN A 216 -5.65 22.80 -25.24
C ASN A 216 -6.41 23.94 -25.92
N ALA A 217 -6.04 24.28 -27.16
CA ALA A 217 -6.71 25.29 -27.96
C ALA A 217 -7.80 24.65 -28.82
N ILE A 218 -9.04 25.16 -28.71
CA ILE A 218 -10.19 24.72 -29.51
C ILE A 218 -9.96 25.09 -30.99
N GLY A 219 -10.30 24.18 -31.90
CA GLY A 219 -10.26 24.42 -33.35
C GLY A 219 -9.55 23.31 -34.13
N SER A 220 -8.98 23.68 -35.28
CA SER A 220 -8.44 22.73 -36.26
C SER A 220 -6.96 22.40 -36.11
N LYS A 221 -6.32 22.84 -35.03
CA LYS A 221 -4.92 22.49 -34.76
C LYS A 221 -4.79 20.99 -34.51
N TYR A 222 -3.65 20.45 -34.91
CA TYR A 222 -3.24 19.09 -34.58
C TYR A 222 -2.83 18.99 -33.10
N ASN A 223 -2.93 17.79 -32.55
CA ASN A 223 -2.57 17.46 -31.17
C ASN A 223 -3.20 18.40 -30.13
N GLN A 224 -4.54 18.46 -30.08
CA GLN A 224 -5.30 19.26 -29.13
C GLN A 224 -6.31 18.39 -28.37
N ALA A 225 -6.54 18.73 -27.11
CA ALA A 225 -7.54 18.09 -26.25
C ALA A 225 -8.15 19.09 -25.25
N ASN A 226 -9.35 18.81 -24.74
CA ASN A 226 -9.93 19.61 -23.66
C ASN A 226 -9.42 19.13 -22.29
N TYR A 227 -8.39 19.77 -21.76
CA TYR A 227 -7.78 19.45 -20.48
C TYR A 227 -7.06 20.68 -19.85
N ILE A 228 -6.50 20.51 -18.65
CA ILE A 228 -5.66 21.52 -18.00
C ILE A 228 -4.22 21.40 -18.51
N ASN A 229 -3.77 22.39 -19.29
CA ASN A 229 -2.44 22.37 -19.90
C ASN A 229 -1.30 22.51 -18.85
N PRO A 230 -0.02 22.33 -19.23
CA PRO A 230 1.11 22.44 -18.30
C PRO A 230 1.23 23.81 -17.60
N GLU A 231 0.70 24.88 -18.21
CA GLU A 231 0.63 26.22 -17.61
C GLU A 231 -0.53 26.37 -16.60
N GLY A 232 -1.33 25.31 -16.38
CA GLY A 232 -2.47 25.31 -15.47
C GLY A 232 -3.74 25.90 -16.08
N LEU A 233 -3.77 26.22 -17.37
CA LEU A 233 -4.89 26.88 -18.02
C LEU A 233 -5.97 25.87 -18.43
N MET A 234 -7.22 26.19 -18.13
CA MET A 234 -8.37 25.40 -18.57
C MET A 234 -8.70 25.70 -20.04
N CYS A 235 -9.05 24.67 -20.82
CA CYS A 235 -9.29 24.77 -22.27
C CYS A 235 -10.28 25.88 -22.68
N THR A 236 -11.46 25.95 -22.04
CA THR A 236 -12.54 26.85 -22.48
C THR A 236 -12.32 28.31 -22.09
N THR A 237 -11.58 28.57 -21.00
CA THR A 237 -11.34 29.93 -20.50
C THR A 237 -9.93 30.44 -20.80
N GLN A 238 -8.98 29.54 -21.10
CA GLN A 238 -7.55 29.83 -21.19
C GLN A 238 -7.03 30.57 -19.94
N SER A 239 -7.59 30.23 -18.77
CA SER A 239 -7.31 30.82 -17.48
C SER A 239 -7.07 29.72 -16.44
N PRO A 240 -6.19 29.93 -15.43
CA PRO A 240 -6.02 28.98 -14.34
C PRO A 240 -7.17 29.04 -13.31
N ASP A 241 -8.00 30.08 -13.37
CA ASP A 241 -9.10 30.28 -12.44
C ASP A 241 -10.31 29.39 -12.80
N LEU A 242 -10.67 28.51 -11.88
CA LEU A 242 -11.91 27.75 -11.96
C LEU A 242 -13.10 28.66 -11.59
N LEU A 243 -13.93 28.97 -12.58
CA LEU A 243 -15.14 29.75 -12.42
C LEU A 243 -16.34 28.81 -12.29
N THR A 244 -17.07 28.90 -11.17
CA THR A 244 -18.24 28.06 -10.90
C THR A 244 -19.46 28.38 -11.78
N THR A 245 -19.35 29.36 -12.67
CA THR A 245 -20.42 29.85 -13.56
C THR A 245 -20.19 29.52 -15.04
N ILE A 246 -19.06 28.89 -15.38
CA ILE A 246 -18.68 28.58 -16.77
C ILE A 246 -18.75 27.08 -17.00
N ASN A 247 -19.27 26.66 -18.16
CA ASN A 247 -19.20 25.28 -18.62
C ASN A 247 -17.82 24.99 -19.25
N TYR A 248 -17.20 23.89 -18.85
CA TYR A 248 -15.85 23.51 -19.28
C TYR A 248 -15.84 22.35 -20.28
N LEU A 249 -17.01 21.85 -20.68
CA LEU A 249 -17.13 20.87 -21.76
C LEU A 249 -17.08 21.59 -23.12
N THR A 250 -16.51 20.90 -24.10
CA THR A 250 -16.55 21.31 -25.50
C THR A 250 -17.50 20.41 -26.26
N ASP A 251 -18.10 20.93 -27.33
CA ASP A 251 -18.86 20.12 -28.27
C ASP A 251 -17.99 18.99 -28.81
N VAL A 252 -18.59 17.83 -29.05
CA VAL A 252 -17.87 16.70 -29.65
C VAL A 252 -17.43 17.07 -31.06
N GLY A 253 -16.18 16.73 -31.42
CA GLY A 253 -15.56 17.15 -32.67
C GLY A 253 -15.04 18.59 -32.69
N ALA A 254 -14.97 19.28 -31.55
CA ALA A 254 -14.41 20.64 -31.47
C ALA A 254 -12.92 20.70 -31.86
N PHE A 255 -12.18 19.59 -31.76
CA PHE A 255 -10.76 19.49 -32.12
C PHE A 255 -10.56 18.81 -33.48
N THR A 256 -11.02 19.45 -34.55
CA THR A 256 -11.13 18.83 -35.90
C THR A 256 -9.82 18.31 -36.48
N GLY A 257 -8.67 18.80 -36.00
CA GLY A 257 -7.33 18.33 -36.41
C GLY A 257 -6.74 17.22 -35.55
N SER A 258 -7.46 16.71 -34.53
CA SER A 258 -6.89 15.86 -33.46
C SER A 258 -7.60 14.53 -33.26
N ALA A 259 -8.19 13.99 -34.33
CA ALA A 259 -8.76 12.64 -34.31
C ALA A 259 -7.67 11.57 -34.10
N SER A 260 -8.06 10.41 -33.58
CA SER A 260 -7.22 9.21 -33.59
C SER A 260 -6.99 8.69 -35.01
N TYR A 261 -6.12 7.68 -35.14
CA TYR A 261 -5.88 7.01 -36.42
C TYR A 261 -7.16 6.49 -37.09
N TYR A 262 -8.10 5.97 -36.30
CA TYR A 262 -9.38 5.45 -36.79
C TYR A 262 -10.48 6.51 -36.88
N GLY A 263 -10.17 7.78 -36.58
CA GLY A 263 -11.12 8.89 -36.71
C GLY A 263 -12.07 9.07 -35.53
N THR A 264 -11.77 8.50 -34.36
CA THR A 264 -12.46 8.87 -33.11
C THR A 264 -11.96 10.22 -32.61
N PHE A 265 -12.85 10.99 -31.99
CA PHE A 265 -12.50 12.28 -31.39
C PHE A 265 -12.69 12.26 -29.87
N GLU A 266 -11.94 13.14 -29.20
CA GLU A 266 -12.01 13.38 -27.74
C GLU A 266 -11.89 12.11 -26.88
N GLN A 267 -11.13 11.10 -27.35
CA GLN A 267 -10.63 10.04 -26.47
C GLN A 267 -9.49 10.56 -25.54
N ASN A 268 -8.99 11.78 -25.78
CA ASN A 268 -8.21 12.52 -24.82
C ASN A 268 -8.95 13.80 -24.40
N GLY A 269 -9.17 13.96 -23.10
CA GLY A 269 -9.81 15.12 -22.51
C GLY A 269 -11.34 15.14 -22.68
N ASN A 270 -11.94 16.29 -22.36
CA ASN A 270 -13.39 16.52 -22.30
C ASN A 270 -14.04 15.71 -21.16
N VAL A 271 -14.21 14.40 -21.31
CA VAL A 271 -14.72 13.51 -20.26
C VAL A 271 -13.94 12.19 -20.21
N TRP A 272 -13.76 11.68 -19.00
CA TRP A 272 -13.43 10.28 -18.77
C TRP A 272 -14.51 9.38 -19.32
N GLU A 273 -14.14 8.28 -19.97
CA GLU A 273 -15.10 7.36 -20.58
C GLU A 273 -15.07 6.00 -19.89
N TRP A 274 -16.22 5.55 -19.38
CA TRP A 274 -16.37 4.18 -18.87
C TRP A 274 -16.02 3.15 -19.94
N ASN A 275 -15.24 2.14 -19.56
CA ASN A 275 -14.95 0.96 -20.34
C ASN A 275 -15.45 -0.28 -19.61
N ASP A 276 -15.92 -1.26 -20.38
CA ASP A 276 -16.26 -2.58 -19.87
C ASP A 276 -15.05 -3.51 -19.87
N ILE A 277 -15.05 -4.48 -18.95
CA ILE A 277 -14.10 -5.60 -18.93
C ILE A 277 -14.87 -6.88 -18.59
N PRO A 278 -14.44 -8.07 -19.04
CA PRO A 278 -15.18 -9.32 -18.81
C PRO A 278 -15.35 -9.72 -17.34
N ASP A 279 -14.62 -9.08 -16.42
CA ASP A 279 -14.58 -9.44 -15.00
C ASP A 279 -15.82 -8.96 -14.22
N LEU A 280 -16.34 -9.82 -13.34
CA LEU A 280 -17.54 -9.58 -12.54
C LEU A 280 -17.22 -8.92 -11.18
N VAL A 281 -16.49 -7.81 -11.22
CA VAL A 281 -16.06 -7.03 -10.04
C VAL A 281 -16.85 -5.73 -9.90
N ALA A 282 -16.85 -5.12 -8.70
CA ALA A 282 -17.61 -3.91 -8.38
C ALA A 282 -16.93 -2.60 -8.83
N TYR A 283 -16.02 -2.66 -9.80
CA TYR A 283 -15.35 -1.51 -10.41
C TYR A 283 -15.21 -1.69 -11.92
N ARG A 284 -15.05 -0.57 -12.63
CA ARG A 284 -14.75 -0.50 -14.05
C ARG A 284 -13.69 0.55 -14.30
N ILE A 285 -13.11 0.49 -15.49
CA ILE A 285 -12.06 1.42 -15.88
C ILE A 285 -12.68 2.62 -16.58
N LEU A 286 -12.17 3.81 -16.29
CA LEU A 286 -12.32 4.96 -17.15
C LEU A 286 -10.98 5.29 -17.80
N ARG A 287 -11.03 5.74 -19.06
CA ARG A 287 -9.87 6.14 -19.84
C ARG A 287 -10.04 7.54 -20.42
N GLY A 288 -8.92 8.11 -20.87
CA GLY A 288 -8.88 9.31 -21.71
C GLY A 288 -8.71 10.65 -21.01
N GLY A 289 -8.96 10.75 -19.70
CA GLY A 289 -8.93 12.04 -19.01
C GLY A 289 -10.15 12.91 -19.33
N GLY A 290 -10.41 13.90 -18.49
CA GLY A 290 -11.48 14.89 -18.69
C GLY A 290 -10.98 16.33 -18.64
N TRP A 291 -11.89 17.30 -18.76
CA TRP A 291 -11.56 18.73 -18.74
C TRP A 291 -10.81 19.21 -17.48
N THR A 292 -10.94 18.48 -16.35
CA THR A 292 -10.23 18.74 -15.09
C THR A 292 -8.87 18.05 -14.97
N SER A 293 -8.45 17.33 -16.01
CA SER A 293 -7.27 16.45 -15.96
C SER A 293 -6.04 17.16 -16.51
N TYR A 294 -4.86 16.78 -16.02
CA TYR A 294 -3.57 17.14 -16.62
C TYR A 294 -3.15 16.11 -17.67
N ALA A 295 -2.12 16.40 -18.47
CA ALA A 295 -1.66 15.54 -19.56
C ALA A 295 -1.43 14.07 -19.13
N GLY A 296 -0.83 13.85 -17.95
CA GLY A 296 -0.53 12.51 -17.43
C GLY A 296 -1.74 11.58 -17.29
N TYR A 297 -2.94 12.14 -17.14
CA TYR A 297 -4.20 11.40 -17.03
C TYR A 297 -4.79 10.99 -18.39
N MET A 298 -4.33 11.60 -19.48
CA MET A 298 -4.79 11.31 -20.85
C MET A 298 -3.89 10.30 -21.58
N GLU A 299 -2.77 9.94 -20.97
CA GLU A 299 -1.78 9.05 -21.57
C GLU A 299 -2.32 7.62 -21.74
N ALA A 300 -1.79 6.92 -22.74
CA ALA A 300 -2.17 5.54 -23.05
C ALA A 300 -1.97 4.58 -21.87
N SER A 301 -0.94 4.81 -21.05
CA SER A 301 -0.68 4.04 -19.82
C SER A 301 -1.65 4.34 -18.68
N TYR A 302 -2.38 5.46 -18.74
CA TYR A 302 -3.23 5.89 -17.65
C TYR A 302 -4.61 5.22 -17.72
N ARG A 303 -5.05 4.72 -16.57
CA ARG A 303 -6.35 4.10 -16.35
C ARG A 303 -6.87 4.48 -14.97
N LEU A 304 -8.15 4.79 -14.90
CA LEU A 304 -8.81 5.17 -13.67
C LEU A 304 -9.81 4.09 -13.26
N ALA A 305 -9.52 3.31 -12.22
CA ALA A 305 -10.46 2.29 -11.72
C ALA A 305 -11.41 2.91 -10.69
N ASN A 306 -12.71 2.97 -11.02
CA ASN A 306 -13.72 3.53 -10.13
C ASN A 306 -14.83 2.52 -9.83
N PRO A 307 -15.45 2.59 -8.64
CA PRO A 307 -16.67 1.85 -8.33
C PRO A 307 -17.76 2.08 -9.38
N LEU A 308 -18.56 1.06 -9.68
CA LEU A 308 -19.66 1.17 -10.67
C LEU A 308 -20.70 2.24 -10.32
N THR A 309 -20.75 2.64 -9.05
CA THR A 309 -21.64 3.66 -8.49
C THR A 309 -21.11 5.09 -8.64
N THR A 310 -19.87 5.27 -9.10
CA THR A 310 -19.27 6.60 -9.23
C THR A 310 -19.95 7.38 -10.35
N ALA A 311 -20.44 8.58 -10.02
CA ALA A 311 -20.87 9.60 -10.96
C ALA A 311 -20.00 10.84 -10.76
N ALA A 312 -19.45 11.40 -11.82
CA ALA A 312 -18.54 12.54 -11.75
C ALA A 312 -18.90 13.63 -12.77
N ASN A 313 -18.54 14.88 -12.46
CA ASN A 313 -18.69 16.06 -13.32
C ASN A 313 -17.75 16.07 -14.53
N ASN A 314 -17.01 15.00 -14.77
CA ASN A 314 -16.11 14.83 -15.90
C ASN A 314 -16.14 13.38 -16.39
N GLY A 315 -17.18 12.61 -16.04
CA GLY A 315 -17.31 11.19 -16.36
C GLY A 315 -18.53 10.93 -17.24
N GLY A 316 -18.27 10.42 -18.43
CA GLY A 316 -19.23 9.96 -19.43
C GLY A 316 -18.89 8.55 -19.91
N PHE A 317 -19.32 8.21 -21.12
CA PHE A 317 -19.07 6.91 -21.73
C PHE A 317 -19.27 6.96 -23.25
N ARG A 318 -18.79 5.91 -23.91
CA ARG A 318 -18.89 5.69 -25.36
C ARG A 318 -19.34 4.26 -25.63
N LEU A 319 -19.98 4.04 -26.77
CA LEU A 319 -20.51 2.75 -27.18
C LEU A 319 -19.67 2.10 -28.28
N THR A 320 -19.68 0.78 -28.27
CA THR A 320 -19.16 -0.08 -29.32
C THR A 320 -20.28 -0.93 -29.90
N SER A 321 -20.19 -1.24 -31.18
CA SER A 321 -21.09 -2.13 -31.92
C SER A 321 -20.27 -3.19 -32.65
N PRO A 322 -20.63 -4.49 -32.54
CA PRO A 322 -19.87 -5.56 -33.19
C PRO A 322 -20.06 -5.54 -34.71
N ILE A 323 -19.08 -6.06 -35.45
CA ILE A 323 -19.20 -6.33 -36.90
C ILE A 323 -19.40 -7.83 -37.08
N GLY A 324 -20.59 -8.22 -37.56
CA GLY A 324 -20.98 -9.63 -37.69
C GLY A 324 -21.35 -10.28 -36.35
N ASP A 325 -21.47 -11.61 -36.33
CA ASP A 325 -21.78 -12.39 -35.13
C ASP A 325 -20.52 -12.56 -34.26
N VAL A 326 -20.13 -11.51 -33.54
CA VAL A 326 -19.03 -11.59 -32.58
C VAL A 326 -19.50 -12.38 -31.36
N VAL A 327 -19.00 -13.60 -31.20
CA VAL A 327 -19.18 -14.39 -29.97
C VAL A 327 -18.24 -13.82 -28.92
N PHE A 328 -18.78 -13.04 -27.98
CA PHE A 328 -18.01 -12.62 -26.82
C PHE A 328 -17.58 -13.87 -26.04
N PRO A 329 -16.28 -14.05 -25.73
CA PRO A 329 -15.84 -15.16 -24.91
C PRO A 329 -16.58 -15.10 -23.58
N SER A 330 -17.21 -16.21 -23.19
CA SER A 330 -17.72 -16.36 -21.83
C SER A 330 -16.55 -16.18 -20.86
N PRO A 331 -16.75 -15.59 -19.66
CA PRO A 331 -15.67 -15.46 -18.68
C PRO A 331 -15.04 -16.83 -18.47
N SER A 332 -13.76 -16.93 -18.85
CA SER A 332 -12.98 -18.15 -18.69
C SER A 332 -12.92 -18.49 -17.20
N THR A 333 -13.45 -19.65 -16.83
CA THR A 333 -13.28 -20.23 -15.49
C THR A 333 -11.90 -20.87 -15.29
N SER A 334 -10.95 -20.63 -16.21
CA SER A 334 -9.60 -21.20 -16.18
C SER A 334 -8.53 -20.11 -16.35
N PRO A 335 -7.56 -20.02 -15.42
CA PRO A 335 -6.39 -19.16 -15.60
C PRO A 335 -5.47 -19.73 -16.70
N PRO A 336 -4.75 -18.89 -17.47
CA PRO A 336 -3.88 -19.35 -18.55
C PRO A 336 -2.72 -20.19 -18.01
N SER A 337 -2.56 -21.36 -18.62
CA SER A 337 -1.55 -22.37 -18.29
C SER A 337 -0.12 -21.91 -18.62
N SER A 338 0.75 -21.90 -17.61
CA SER A 338 2.21 -21.99 -17.77
C SER A 338 2.63 -23.48 -17.88
N PRO A 339 3.74 -23.82 -18.57
CA PRO A 339 4.05 -25.19 -18.95
C PRO A 339 4.36 -26.12 -17.77
N SER A 340 3.82 -27.32 -17.92
CA SER A 340 3.77 -28.49 -17.04
C SER A 340 5.07 -28.87 -16.31
N LEU A 341 4.94 -29.07 -14.99
CA LEU A 341 5.53 -30.22 -14.30
C LEU A 341 4.39 -30.94 -13.55
N ALA A 342 4.29 -32.26 -13.75
CA ALA A 342 3.16 -33.07 -13.32
C ALA A 342 2.92 -32.99 -11.80
N PRO A 343 1.66 -32.89 -11.32
CA PRO A 343 1.36 -32.91 -9.89
C PRO A 343 1.41 -34.35 -9.34
N PRO A 344 1.92 -34.58 -8.12
CA PRO A 344 1.69 -35.82 -7.40
C PRO A 344 0.20 -35.92 -7.02
N THR A 345 -0.32 -37.14 -6.98
CA THR A 345 -1.73 -37.46 -6.69
C THR A 345 -2.25 -36.81 -5.40
N PRO A 346 -3.50 -36.32 -5.37
CA PRO A 346 -4.05 -35.63 -4.20
C PRO A 346 -4.27 -36.61 -3.03
N PRO A 347 -3.93 -36.24 -1.78
CA PRO A 347 -4.38 -36.98 -0.60
C PRO A 347 -5.90 -36.75 -0.39
N PRO A 348 -6.59 -37.67 0.29
CA PRO A 348 -8.04 -37.62 0.46
C PRO A 348 -8.46 -36.38 1.27
N ALA A 349 -9.64 -35.85 0.94
CA ALA A 349 -10.21 -34.65 1.53
C ALA A 349 -10.23 -34.70 3.07
N PRO A 350 -9.77 -33.63 3.76
CA PRO A 350 -9.87 -33.57 5.21
C PRO A 350 -11.31 -33.25 5.62
N THR A 351 -11.87 -34.12 6.43
CA THR A 351 -13.04 -33.91 7.30
C THR A 351 -12.84 -32.64 8.14
N PRO A 352 -13.89 -31.83 8.40
CA PRO A 352 -13.77 -30.58 9.15
C PRO A 352 -13.18 -30.85 10.54
N THR A 353 -11.99 -30.29 10.77
CA THR A 353 -11.27 -30.34 12.04
C THR A 353 -11.33 -28.95 12.68
N PRO A 354 -11.44 -28.82 14.01
CA PRO A 354 -11.80 -27.58 14.69
C PRO A 354 -10.79 -26.46 14.45
N THR A 355 -11.29 -25.22 14.47
CA THR A 355 -10.54 -23.96 14.40
C THR A 355 -9.28 -24.00 15.28
N PRO A 356 -8.08 -23.75 14.75
CA PRO A 356 -6.91 -23.52 15.59
C PRO A 356 -7.08 -22.18 16.31
N ASP A 357 -6.84 -22.15 17.62
CA ASP A 357 -6.64 -20.90 18.34
C ASP A 357 -5.58 -20.07 17.60
N SER A 358 -5.94 -18.86 17.17
CA SER A 358 -5.01 -17.94 16.50
C SER A 358 -3.89 -17.56 17.46
N GLU A 359 -2.63 -17.86 17.11
CA GLU A 359 -1.48 -17.42 17.92
C GLU A 359 -1.51 -15.89 18.11
N MET A 360 -1.39 -15.42 19.35
CA MET A 360 -1.30 -13.99 19.66
C MET A 360 -0.11 -13.33 18.94
N ILE A 361 -0.29 -12.08 18.51
CA ILE A 361 0.75 -11.28 17.89
C ILE A 361 1.90 -11.09 18.87
N LYS A 362 3.09 -11.55 18.46
CA LYS A 362 4.37 -11.24 19.11
C LYS A 362 5.00 -10.05 18.40
N TYR A 363 4.75 -8.85 18.94
CA TYR A 363 5.26 -7.61 18.34
C TYR A 363 6.75 -7.43 18.66
N GLN A 364 7.61 -7.34 17.64
CA GLN A 364 9.05 -7.23 17.83
C GLN A 364 9.43 -5.81 18.26
N MET A 365 10.01 -5.70 19.44
CA MET A 365 10.42 -4.44 20.05
C MET A 365 11.94 -4.33 20.15
N THR A 366 12.44 -3.10 20.11
CA THR A 366 13.82 -2.76 20.46
C THR A 366 13.84 -1.72 21.57
N THR A 367 14.87 -1.75 22.42
CA THR A 367 15.04 -0.79 23.50
C THR A 367 15.76 0.45 22.98
N VAL A 368 15.22 1.62 23.32
CA VAL A 368 15.85 2.92 23.11
C VAL A 368 16.36 3.42 24.46
N SER A 369 17.68 3.45 24.60
CA SER A 369 18.40 3.81 25.83
C SER A 369 18.80 5.31 25.83
N ASP A 370 19.87 5.65 26.56
CA ASP A 370 20.51 6.97 26.55
C ASP A 370 19.58 8.06 27.11
N ILE A 371 19.11 7.85 28.34
CA ILE A 371 18.25 8.79 29.07
C ILE A 371 18.92 10.17 29.17
N ASN A 372 18.09 11.22 29.16
CA ASN A 372 18.52 12.62 29.20
C ASN A 372 19.47 13.01 28.06
N ASN A 373 19.38 12.34 26.92
CA ASN A 373 20.06 12.79 25.71
C ASN A 373 19.58 14.20 25.34
N PRO A 374 20.47 15.08 24.82
CA PRO A 374 20.05 16.41 24.39
C PRO A 374 19.04 16.31 23.23
N ALA A 375 18.08 17.25 23.20
CA ALA A 375 17.20 17.42 22.06
C ALA A 375 18.03 17.88 20.84
N ASP A 376 17.53 17.58 19.64
CA ASP A 376 18.11 18.12 18.42
C ASP A 376 17.94 19.64 18.39
N PRO A 377 19.03 20.42 18.31
CA PRO A 377 18.95 21.88 18.31
C PRO A 377 18.19 22.46 17.12
N LEU A 378 18.01 21.71 16.02
CA LEU A 378 17.31 22.20 14.83
C LEU A 378 15.79 22.27 15.01
N ILE A 379 15.22 21.35 15.78
CA ILE A 379 13.76 21.21 15.90
C ILE A 379 13.27 21.02 17.34
N ALA A 380 14.17 21.01 18.32
CA ALA A 380 13.88 20.82 19.74
C ALA A 380 13.13 19.52 20.08
N GLN A 381 13.44 18.41 19.38
CA GLN A 381 12.84 17.09 19.60
C GLN A 381 13.88 16.03 19.93
N GLY A 382 13.41 14.91 20.51
CA GLY A 382 14.21 13.69 20.72
C GLY A 382 14.85 13.55 22.09
N SER A 383 14.76 14.56 22.97
CA SER A 383 15.20 14.40 24.36
C SER A 383 14.24 13.51 25.12
N MET A 384 14.76 12.44 25.75
CA MET A 384 13.94 11.47 26.49
C MET A 384 14.51 11.23 27.88
N PRO A 385 13.74 11.46 28.97
CA PRO A 385 14.22 11.28 30.34
C PRO A 385 14.13 9.83 30.85
N TYR A 386 13.63 8.91 30.04
CA TYR A 386 13.47 7.50 30.37
C TYR A 386 13.81 6.60 29.19
N GLU A 387 14.09 5.33 29.49
CA GLU A 387 14.18 4.28 28.48
C GLU A 387 12.78 3.80 28.12
N TYR A 388 12.59 3.45 26.85
CA TYR A 388 11.35 2.89 26.33
C TYR A 388 11.69 1.85 25.28
N GLN A 389 10.70 1.06 24.90
CA GLN A 389 10.78 0.18 23.75
C GLN A 389 9.97 0.75 22.60
N ILE A 390 10.40 0.48 21.38
CA ILE A 390 9.66 0.83 20.17
C ILE A 390 9.69 -0.33 19.18
N GLY A 391 8.66 -0.41 18.34
CA GLY A 391 8.57 -1.40 17.27
C GLY A 391 9.83 -1.38 16.43
N LYS A 392 10.48 -2.55 16.33
CA LYS A 392 11.61 -2.75 15.43
C LYS A 392 11.23 -2.42 13.99
N TYR A 393 9.98 -2.75 13.65
CA TYR A 393 9.32 -2.50 12.38
C TYR A 393 7.99 -1.78 12.61
N LEU A 394 7.38 -1.29 11.52
CA LEU A 394 6.00 -0.83 11.51
C LEU A 394 5.02 -1.99 11.78
N VAL A 395 3.78 -1.65 12.15
CA VAL A 395 2.69 -2.63 12.16
C VAL A 395 2.46 -3.10 10.74
N THR A 396 2.44 -4.42 10.57
CA THR A 396 2.32 -5.07 9.28
C THR A 396 0.87 -5.39 8.93
N ILE A 397 0.59 -5.57 7.64
CA ILE A 397 -0.69 -6.05 7.12
C ILE A 397 -1.12 -7.36 7.78
N GLY A 398 -0.21 -8.32 8.00
CA GLY A 398 -0.54 -9.60 8.65
C GLY A 398 -0.97 -9.42 10.12
N GLN A 399 -0.29 -8.52 10.84
CA GLN A 399 -0.66 -8.18 12.23
C GLN A 399 -2.02 -7.48 12.28
N TYR A 400 -2.25 -6.50 11.41
CA TYR A 400 -3.52 -5.79 11.36
C TYR A 400 -4.67 -6.68 10.87
N THR A 401 -4.43 -7.65 9.98
CA THR A 401 -5.41 -8.68 9.59
C THR A 401 -5.84 -9.53 10.79
N THR A 402 -4.89 -9.89 11.66
CA THR A 402 -5.17 -10.64 12.90
C THR A 402 -6.08 -9.83 13.82
N PHE A 403 -5.77 -8.54 13.99
CA PHE A 403 -6.60 -7.60 14.74
C PHE A 403 -8.03 -7.50 14.18
N LEU A 404 -8.18 -7.27 12.87
CA LEU A 404 -9.51 -7.19 12.22
C LEU A 404 -10.34 -8.46 12.41
N ASN A 405 -9.73 -9.64 12.29
CA ASN A 405 -10.44 -10.91 12.54
C ASN A 405 -10.83 -11.10 14.01
N ALA A 406 -10.12 -10.47 14.95
CA ALA A 406 -10.44 -10.55 16.37
C ALA A 406 -11.61 -9.62 16.76
N VAL A 407 -11.68 -8.42 16.19
CA VAL A 407 -12.61 -7.38 16.67
C VAL A 407 -13.64 -6.89 15.65
N ALA A 408 -13.41 -7.09 14.36
CA ALA A 408 -14.26 -6.58 13.28
C ALA A 408 -14.98 -7.68 12.49
N ALA A 409 -14.70 -8.97 12.78
CA ALA A 409 -15.31 -10.10 12.05
C ALA A 409 -16.84 -10.15 12.15
N ILE A 410 -17.44 -9.70 13.26
CA ILE A 410 -18.92 -9.66 13.38
C ILE A 410 -19.43 -8.31 12.90
N ASN A 411 -18.87 -7.21 13.40
CA ASN A 411 -19.25 -5.87 12.98
C ASN A 411 -18.03 -4.98 12.97
N ASP A 412 -17.78 -4.32 11.84
CA ASP A 412 -16.72 -3.33 11.72
C ASP A 412 -17.24 -1.94 12.12
N THR A 413 -17.59 -1.80 13.41
CA THR A 413 -18.35 -0.65 13.94
C THR A 413 -17.70 0.68 13.62
N TYR A 414 -16.38 0.76 13.73
CA TYR A 414 -15.62 1.99 13.54
C TYR A 414 -14.87 2.04 12.21
N SER A 415 -15.21 1.16 11.25
CA SER A 415 -14.58 1.08 9.93
C SER A 415 -13.06 0.88 9.98
N LEU A 416 -12.60 0.02 10.90
CA LEU A 416 -11.19 -0.33 11.07
C LEU A 416 -10.54 -0.87 9.80
N TRP A 417 -11.34 -1.44 8.88
CA TRP A 417 -10.90 -1.79 7.54
C TRP A 417 -11.40 -0.77 6.51
N ASN A 418 -10.44 -0.06 5.92
CA ASN A 418 -10.70 0.77 4.75
C ASN A 418 -10.76 -0.09 3.47
N PRO A 419 -11.79 0.03 2.62
CA PRO A 419 -11.90 -0.73 1.37
C PRO A 419 -10.70 -0.58 0.41
N LYS A 420 -9.96 0.52 0.51
CA LYS A 420 -8.73 0.77 -0.24
C LYS A 420 -7.61 -0.21 0.09
N LEU A 421 -7.63 -0.84 1.28
CA LEU A 421 -6.74 -1.95 1.64
C LEU A 421 -6.88 -3.18 0.72
N SER A 422 -7.96 -3.26 -0.06
CA SER A 422 -8.18 -4.32 -1.07
C SER A 422 -8.16 -3.84 -2.51
N THR A 423 -8.27 -2.52 -2.74
CA THR A 423 -8.53 -1.97 -4.09
C THR A 423 -7.44 -1.04 -4.60
N ASP A 424 -6.66 -0.38 -3.74
CA ASP A 424 -5.51 0.41 -4.17
C ASP A 424 -4.27 -0.48 -4.31
N MET A 425 -4.07 -1.07 -5.49
CA MET A 425 -3.00 -2.06 -5.73
C MET A 425 -1.57 -1.51 -5.50
N VAL A 426 -1.41 -0.19 -5.44
CA VAL A 426 -0.18 0.50 -5.04
C VAL A 426 0.28 0.10 -3.65
N ILE A 427 -0.67 -0.18 -2.75
CA ILE A 427 -0.39 -0.52 -1.35
C ILE A 427 -1.23 -1.68 -0.79
N ALA A 428 -2.22 -2.18 -1.53
CA ALA A 428 -3.23 -3.12 -1.05
C ALA A 428 -2.61 -4.34 -0.37
N GLY A 429 -3.29 -4.85 0.65
CA GLY A 429 -2.78 -5.95 1.45
C GLY A 429 -3.82 -6.76 2.21
N ILE A 430 -5.05 -6.26 2.40
CA ILE A 430 -6.11 -6.94 3.15
C ILE A 430 -7.40 -6.98 2.33
N SER A 431 -7.82 -8.19 1.99
CA SER A 431 -9.14 -8.46 1.42
C SER A 431 -10.15 -8.75 2.54
N ARG A 432 -11.39 -8.26 2.39
CA ARG A 432 -12.52 -8.62 3.25
C ARG A 432 -13.55 -9.41 2.45
N GLN A 433 -14.01 -10.50 3.01
CA GLN A 433 -15.09 -11.34 2.48
C GLN A 433 -16.24 -11.41 3.48
N GLY A 434 -17.40 -11.91 3.03
CA GLY A 434 -18.60 -12.03 3.85
C GLY A 434 -19.42 -10.74 3.93
N SER A 435 -20.42 -10.75 4.79
CA SER A 435 -21.33 -9.64 5.06
C SER A 435 -21.28 -9.24 6.53
N GLN A 436 -21.90 -8.11 6.88
CA GLN A 436 -22.08 -7.75 8.30
C GLN A 436 -22.69 -8.92 9.07
N GLY A 437 -22.11 -9.22 10.24
CA GLY A 437 -22.38 -10.41 11.04
C GLY A 437 -21.42 -11.58 10.80
N SER A 438 -20.64 -11.58 9.70
CA SER A 438 -19.72 -12.68 9.34
C SER A 438 -18.66 -12.24 8.31
N TYR A 439 -17.90 -11.20 8.62
CA TYR A 439 -16.72 -10.81 7.85
C TYR A 439 -15.54 -11.76 8.10
N THR A 440 -14.76 -11.99 7.05
CA THR A 440 -13.44 -12.62 7.13
C THR A 440 -12.41 -11.72 6.46
N TYR A 441 -11.31 -11.43 7.15
CA TYR A 441 -10.21 -10.62 6.63
C TYR A 441 -9.04 -11.52 6.28
N SER A 442 -8.45 -11.34 5.09
CA SER A 442 -7.36 -12.19 4.59
C SER A 442 -6.29 -11.36 3.92
N VAL A 443 -5.03 -11.68 4.24
CA VAL A 443 -3.85 -11.10 3.60
C VAL A 443 -3.89 -11.41 2.11
N MET A 444 -3.63 -10.40 1.28
CA MET A 444 -3.60 -10.53 -0.17
C MET A 444 -2.28 -11.11 -0.67
N TYR A 445 -2.35 -11.76 -1.83
CA TYR A 445 -1.20 -12.19 -2.62
C TYR A 445 -1.12 -11.36 -3.91
N ASN A 446 -0.30 -10.30 -3.90
CA ASN A 446 -0.17 -9.31 -4.98
C ASN A 446 1.32 -9.04 -5.26
N GLY A 447 1.93 -9.96 -5.99
CA GLY A 447 3.38 -9.98 -6.21
C GLY A 447 4.17 -10.61 -5.07
N GLY A 448 3.56 -11.57 -4.36
CA GLY A 448 4.05 -12.15 -3.10
C GLY A 448 3.03 -11.95 -1.98
N THR A 449 3.28 -12.57 -0.82
CA THR A 449 2.44 -12.31 0.36
C THR A 449 2.58 -10.86 0.80
N SER A 450 1.47 -10.17 1.02
CA SER A 450 1.49 -8.82 1.60
C SER A 450 1.71 -8.79 3.11
N ALA A 451 1.81 -9.96 3.77
CA ALA A 451 1.76 -10.06 5.23
C ALA A 451 2.79 -9.18 5.96
N ASN A 452 3.97 -8.98 5.37
CA ASN A 452 5.09 -8.25 5.98
C ASN A 452 5.20 -6.79 5.53
N ARG A 453 4.31 -6.32 4.66
CA ARG A 453 4.28 -4.91 4.24
C ARG A 453 3.60 -4.07 5.33
N PRO A 454 3.96 -2.78 5.48
CA PRO A 454 3.34 -1.91 6.47
C PRO A 454 1.84 -1.73 6.18
N ILE A 455 1.03 -1.63 7.23
CA ILE A 455 -0.37 -1.26 7.10
C ILE A 455 -0.51 0.22 6.71
N THR A 456 -1.46 0.53 5.83
CA THR A 456 -1.83 1.88 5.39
C THR A 456 -3.34 2.10 5.42
N TYR A 457 -3.85 3.27 5.02
CA TYR A 457 -5.27 3.62 5.16
C TYR A 457 -5.82 3.39 6.57
N VAL A 458 -5.00 3.74 7.56
CA VAL A 458 -5.36 3.71 8.97
C VAL A 458 -5.20 5.11 9.53
N SER A 459 -6.22 5.59 10.23
CA SER A 459 -6.18 6.85 10.93
C SER A 459 -5.36 6.71 12.21
N CYS A 460 -5.05 7.84 12.85
CA CYS A 460 -4.45 7.78 14.18
C CYS A 460 -5.41 7.13 15.19
N PHE A 461 -6.74 7.27 14.99
CA PHE A 461 -7.76 6.60 15.82
C PHE A 461 -7.73 5.07 15.64
N ASP A 462 -7.50 4.56 14.44
CA ASP A 462 -7.37 3.11 14.21
C ASP A 462 -6.08 2.54 14.80
N ALA A 463 -4.98 3.28 14.65
CA ALA A 463 -3.73 2.97 15.33
C ALA A 463 -3.91 2.92 16.86
N ALA A 464 -4.73 3.81 17.43
CA ALA A 464 -5.05 3.82 18.85
C ALA A 464 -5.92 2.63 19.27
N ARG A 465 -6.88 2.20 18.43
CA ARG A 465 -7.68 0.98 18.66
C ARG A 465 -6.82 -0.28 18.62
N PHE A 466 -5.86 -0.34 17.70
CA PHE A 466 -4.87 -1.41 17.65
C PHE A 466 -3.98 -1.40 18.92
N ALA A 467 -3.52 -0.23 19.37
CA ALA A 467 -2.74 -0.08 20.60
C ALA A 467 -3.54 -0.48 21.86
N ASN A 468 -4.83 -0.13 21.93
CA ASN A 468 -5.75 -0.57 22.98
C ASN A 468 -5.87 -2.08 23.00
N TRP A 469 -6.17 -2.68 21.85
CA TRP A 469 -6.33 -4.13 21.73
C TRP A 469 -5.05 -4.89 22.12
N MET A 470 -3.88 -4.42 21.68
CA MET A 470 -2.59 -4.95 22.10
C MET A 470 -2.36 -4.80 23.61
N SER A 471 -2.69 -3.64 24.19
CA SER A 471 -2.58 -3.36 25.63
C SER A 471 -3.57 -4.14 26.50
N ASN A 472 -4.69 -4.56 25.93
CA ASN A 472 -5.72 -5.36 26.59
C ASN A 472 -5.45 -6.88 26.51
N GLY A 473 -4.33 -7.28 25.91
CA GLY A 473 -3.98 -8.70 25.77
C GLY A 473 -4.66 -9.38 24.58
N GLN A 474 -4.97 -8.62 23.53
CA GLN A 474 -5.51 -9.11 22.26
C GLN A 474 -6.86 -9.87 22.37
N PRO A 475 -7.84 -9.37 23.15
CA PRO A 475 -9.11 -10.07 23.32
C PRO A 475 -9.90 -10.16 22.00
N LYS A 476 -10.64 -11.25 21.83
CA LYS A 476 -11.62 -11.41 20.74
C LYS A 476 -12.99 -10.97 21.23
N GLY A 477 -13.69 -10.15 20.46
CA GLY A 477 -14.99 -9.64 20.88
C GLY A 477 -15.42 -8.39 20.10
N PRO A 478 -16.60 -7.83 20.42
CA PRO A 478 -17.07 -6.60 19.79
C PRO A 478 -16.12 -5.43 20.09
N GLN A 479 -16.14 -4.39 19.25
CA GLN A 479 -15.38 -3.16 19.41
C GLN A 479 -15.98 -2.33 20.57
N ASP A 480 -15.54 -2.59 21.80
CA ASP A 480 -16.03 -1.99 23.04
C ASP A 480 -14.88 -1.60 23.99
N THR A 481 -15.20 -1.14 25.20
CA THR A 481 -14.20 -0.66 26.17
C THR A 481 -13.21 -1.73 26.65
N SER A 482 -13.58 -3.02 26.56
CA SER A 482 -12.72 -4.14 26.95
C SER A 482 -11.78 -4.59 25.81
N THR A 483 -12.05 -4.19 24.56
CA THR A 483 -11.28 -4.58 23.38
C THR A 483 -10.54 -3.39 22.75
N THR A 484 -11.25 -2.46 22.10
CA THR A 484 -10.67 -1.40 21.24
C THR A 484 -10.91 0.00 21.76
N GLU A 485 -11.98 0.25 22.53
CA GLU A 485 -12.43 1.61 22.86
C GLU A 485 -11.83 2.17 24.15
N ASN A 486 -11.14 1.33 24.94
CA ASN A 486 -10.37 1.79 26.09
C ASN A 486 -9.16 0.87 26.34
N GLY A 487 -8.10 1.42 26.92
CA GLY A 487 -6.83 0.73 27.09
C GLY A 487 -5.70 1.74 27.27
N ALA A 488 -4.88 1.90 26.24
CA ALA A 488 -3.93 3.00 26.12
C ALA A 488 -4.63 4.36 25.90
N TYR A 489 -5.76 4.39 25.18
CA TYR A 489 -6.49 5.60 24.84
C TYR A 489 -7.99 5.44 25.13
N PRO A 490 -8.65 6.45 25.74
CA PRO A 490 -10.08 6.44 26.00
C PRO A 490 -10.86 6.97 24.78
N LEU A 491 -11.22 6.09 23.84
CA LEU A 491 -11.81 6.47 22.55
C LEU A 491 -13.34 6.58 22.58
N TYR A 492 -14.03 5.64 23.24
CA TYR A 492 -15.50 5.66 23.38
C TYR A 492 -16.27 5.95 22.07
N GLY A 493 -15.81 5.39 20.96
CA GLY A 493 -16.45 5.51 19.64
C GLY A 493 -16.09 6.76 18.84
N VAL A 494 -15.16 7.60 19.29
CA VAL A 494 -14.68 8.71 18.45
C VAL A 494 -13.86 8.21 17.27
N VAL A 495 -14.16 8.72 16.08
CA VAL A 495 -13.46 8.41 14.82
C VAL A 495 -12.93 9.67 14.11
N SER A 496 -13.29 10.84 14.62
CA SER A 496 -12.82 12.14 14.12
C SER A 496 -12.90 13.21 15.20
N GLY A 497 -12.37 14.40 14.92
CA GLY A 497 -12.30 15.49 15.89
C GLY A 497 -11.11 15.35 16.82
N ILE A 498 -11.29 15.61 18.12
CA ILE A 498 -10.21 15.65 19.11
C ILE A 498 -9.74 14.24 19.42
N PHE A 499 -8.47 13.95 19.12
CA PHE A 499 -7.81 12.74 19.59
C PHE A 499 -7.45 12.88 21.08
N PRO A 500 -7.76 11.88 21.92
CA PRO A 500 -7.62 11.99 23.37
C PRO A 500 -6.16 11.88 23.85
N ALA A 501 -5.91 12.35 25.07
CA ALA A 501 -4.66 12.04 25.76
C ALA A 501 -4.58 10.54 26.08
N GLN A 502 -3.35 10.03 26.18
CA GLN A 502 -3.09 8.65 26.60
C GLN A 502 -3.46 8.46 28.08
N ASN A 503 -4.04 7.30 28.42
CA ASN A 503 -4.24 6.88 29.80
C ASN A 503 -2.90 6.59 30.48
N SER A 504 -2.72 7.08 31.70
CA SER A 504 -1.58 6.69 32.55
C SER A 504 -1.68 5.25 33.05
N ILE A 505 -2.90 4.73 33.20
CA ILE A 505 -3.22 3.36 33.60
C ILE A 505 -4.26 2.79 32.62
N ASN A 506 -3.98 1.61 32.06
CA ASN A 506 -4.97 0.86 31.31
C ASN A 506 -6.06 0.35 32.26
N PRO A 507 -7.33 0.79 32.12
CA PRO A 507 -8.41 0.44 33.04
C PRO A 507 -8.80 -1.04 33.00
N ASN A 508 -8.47 -1.77 31.93
CA ASN A 508 -8.80 -3.19 31.79
C ASN A 508 -7.83 -4.12 32.54
N ILE A 509 -6.62 -3.63 32.87
CA ILE A 509 -5.57 -4.45 33.53
C ILE A 509 -4.99 -3.80 34.79
N GLY A 510 -5.32 -2.54 35.09
CA GLY A 510 -4.85 -1.82 36.29
C GLY A 510 -3.35 -1.49 36.30
N LYS A 511 -2.67 -1.59 35.15
CA LYS A 511 -1.24 -1.30 34.96
C LYS A 511 -1.07 -0.23 33.87
N PRO A 512 0.08 0.46 33.77
CA PRO A 512 0.37 1.31 32.62
C PRO A 512 0.16 0.55 31.29
N PRO A 513 -0.30 1.21 30.22
CA PRO A 513 -0.50 0.56 28.93
C PRO A 513 0.80 -0.09 28.43
N SER A 514 0.73 -1.37 28.04
CA SER A 514 1.90 -2.09 27.55
C SER A 514 2.26 -1.73 26.11
N TYR A 515 1.36 -1.09 25.37
CA TYR A 515 1.59 -0.57 24.03
C TYR A 515 0.86 0.75 23.79
N TYR A 516 1.51 1.71 23.14
CA TYR A 516 0.96 3.02 22.80
C TYR A 516 1.57 3.57 21.51
N ILE A 517 0.98 4.62 20.92
CA ILE A 517 1.56 5.32 19.76
C ILE A 517 2.70 6.21 20.29
N PRO A 518 3.95 6.08 19.78
CA PRO A 518 5.08 6.86 20.28
C PRO A 518 4.81 8.36 20.18
N SER A 519 5.28 9.14 21.15
CA SER A 519 5.36 10.59 21.04
C SER A 519 6.30 11.01 19.90
N GLU A 520 6.23 12.29 19.51
CA GLU A 520 7.14 12.89 18.53
C GLU A 520 8.61 12.67 18.90
N SER A 521 8.97 12.91 20.17
CA SER A 521 10.35 12.74 20.66
C SER A 521 10.80 11.28 20.75
N GLU A 522 9.92 10.35 21.13
CA GLU A 522 10.23 8.91 21.10
C GLU A 522 10.47 8.44 19.66
N TRP A 523 9.55 8.76 18.75
CA TRP A 523 9.69 8.37 17.37
C TRP A 523 10.96 8.98 16.75
N TYR A 524 11.22 10.27 17.00
CA TYR A 524 12.38 10.98 16.46
C TYR A 524 13.72 10.44 16.97
N LYS A 525 13.85 10.26 18.29
CA LYS A 525 15.08 9.72 18.90
C LYS A 525 15.40 8.33 18.36
N SER A 526 14.39 7.45 18.31
CA SER A 526 14.60 6.06 17.90
C SER A 526 15.16 5.92 16.48
N GLY A 527 14.78 6.83 15.56
CA GLY A 527 15.25 6.81 14.17
C GLY A 527 16.57 7.55 13.96
N PHE A 528 16.69 8.78 14.46
CA PHE A 528 17.75 9.69 14.03
C PHE A 528 18.90 9.82 15.02
N TYR A 529 18.67 9.55 16.31
CA TYR A 529 19.71 9.71 17.31
C TYR A 529 20.73 8.58 17.28
N SER A 530 22.01 8.93 17.42
CA SER A 530 23.09 7.99 17.70
C SER A 530 24.00 8.55 18.79
N PRO A 531 24.21 7.84 19.91
CA PRO A 531 25.19 8.22 20.92
C PRO A 531 26.64 8.09 20.40
N ALA A 532 26.86 7.38 19.29
CA ALA A 532 28.18 7.27 18.67
C ALA A 532 28.57 8.50 17.82
N LEU A 533 27.62 9.40 17.53
CA LEU A 533 27.89 10.62 16.76
C LEU A 533 28.77 11.60 17.55
N ASN A 534 29.42 12.54 16.84
CA ASN A 534 30.21 13.61 17.45
C ASN A 534 31.30 13.10 18.42
N GLY A 535 31.99 12.03 18.04
CA GLY A 535 33.05 11.43 18.87
C GLY A 535 32.54 10.73 20.13
N GLY A 536 31.25 10.33 20.16
CA GLY A 536 30.63 9.69 21.32
C GLY A 536 29.84 10.65 22.22
N ALA A 537 29.75 11.94 21.88
CA ALA A 537 28.90 12.90 22.59
C ALA A 537 27.40 12.75 22.24
N GLY A 538 27.10 11.99 21.19
CA GLY A 538 25.77 11.79 20.67
C GLY A 538 25.31 12.91 19.75
N GLY A 539 24.20 12.66 19.04
CA GLY A 539 23.56 13.62 18.15
C GLY A 539 22.63 12.93 17.16
N TYR A 540 22.08 13.73 16.25
CA TYR A 540 21.06 13.26 15.30
C TYR A 540 21.60 13.29 13.88
N PHE A 541 21.38 12.21 13.16
CA PHE A 541 21.63 12.18 11.72
C PHE A 541 20.49 12.87 10.97
N PRO A 542 20.77 13.44 9.79
CA PRO A 542 19.73 13.89 8.85
C PRO A 542 18.82 12.77 8.35
N TYR A 543 19.33 11.52 8.30
CA TYR A 543 18.60 10.34 7.85
C TYR A 543 18.69 9.21 8.90
N ALA A 544 17.58 8.53 9.15
CA ALA A 544 17.42 7.46 10.13
C ALA A 544 18.24 6.19 9.80
N THR A 545 18.86 6.14 8.63
CA THR A 545 19.80 5.11 8.17
C THR A 545 21.22 5.24 8.78
N GLN A 546 21.37 6.03 9.85
CA GLN A 546 22.64 6.41 10.48
C GLN A 546 23.62 7.09 9.50
N ASN A 547 23.10 7.99 8.66
CA ASN A 547 23.91 8.65 7.64
C ASN A 547 23.55 10.12 7.45
N SER A 548 24.55 10.93 7.07
CA SER A 548 24.37 12.35 6.70
C SER A 548 24.25 12.56 5.20
N THR A 549 24.38 11.49 4.40
CA THR A 549 24.21 11.50 2.95
C THR A 549 22.87 10.87 2.57
N LEU A 550 22.22 11.42 1.54
CA LEU A 550 20.92 10.95 1.07
C LEU A 550 20.91 9.42 0.86
N PRO A 551 19.93 8.68 1.42
CA PRO A 551 19.82 7.25 1.18
C PRO A 551 19.64 6.93 -0.30
N GLY A 552 20.17 5.79 -0.75
CA GLY A 552 19.72 5.18 -2.01
C GLY A 552 18.35 4.54 -1.85
N ASN A 553 17.78 4.01 -2.93
CA ASN A 553 16.47 3.34 -2.89
C ASN A 553 16.47 1.91 -3.44
N THR A 554 17.59 1.21 -3.36
CA THR A 554 17.70 -0.19 -3.81
C THR A 554 17.42 -1.16 -2.66
N ILE A 555 16.45 -2.06 -2.85
CA ILE A 555 16.11 -3.10 -1.87
C ILE A 555 17.26 -4.11 -1.72
N GLY A 556 17.51 -4.54 -0.49
CA GLY A 556 18.48 -5.57 -0.16
C GLY A 556 19.49 -5.13 0.91
N SER A 557 20.70 -5.68 0.83
CA SER A 557 21.71 -5.55 1.88
C SER A 557 22.69 -4.38 1.68
N LEU A 558 22.37 -3.41 0.83
CA LEU A 558 23.18 -2.20 0.74
C LEU A 558 22.93 -1.32 1.99
N PRO A 559 23.96 -0.66 2.52
CA PRO A 559 23.77 0.31 3.60
C PRO A 559 23.16 1.60 3.04
N ASN A 560 22.60 2.41 3.94
CA ASN A 560 22.01 3.71 3.62
C ASN A 560 20.97 3.64 2.48
N GLN A 561 19.96 2.79 2.63
CA GLN A 561 18.86 2.62 1.69
C GLN A 561 17.50 2.82 2.38
N ALA A 562 16.52 3.30 1.61
CA ALA A 562 15.15 3.52 2.06
C ALA A 562 14.16 3.35 0.89
N ASN A 563 12.87 3.11 1.17
CA ASN A 563 11.85 3.05 0.12
C ASN A 563 11.26 4.45 -0.16
N PHE A 564 11.72 5.10 -1.23
CA PHE A 564 11.23 6.42 -1.64
C PHE A 564 11.47 6.65 -3.14
N ILE A 565 10.96 7.77 -3.69
CA ILE A 565 11.25 8.18 -5.06
C ILE A 565 12.60 8.92 -5.11
N TYR A 566 13.57 8.34 -5.82
CA TYR A 566 14.93 8.86 -5.87
C TYR A 566 15.03 10.15 -6.72
N THR A 567 16.17 10.84 -6.66
CA THR A 567 16.37 12.13 -7.38
C THR A 567 16.24 12.01 -8.90
N ASN A 568 16.43 10.82 -9.46
CA ASN A 568 16.23 10.53 -10.88
C ASN A 568 14.79 10.13 -11.22
N GLY A 569 13.86 10.21 -10.26
CA GLY A 569 12.44 9.86 -10.41
C GLY A 569 12.12 8.38 -10.20
N TYR A 570 13.09 7.50 -9.94
CA TYR A 570 12.84 6.06 -9.82
C TYR A 570 12.22 5.72 -8.47
N TYR A 571 11.15 4.94 -8.48
CA TYR A 571 10.57 4.33 -7.28
C TYR A 571 11.36 3.09 -6.84
N SER A 572 11.40 2.83 -5.52
CA SER A 572 12.22 1.77 -4.95
C SER A 572 11.79 0.35 -5.35
N VAL A 573 10.50 0.01 -5.22
CA VAL A 573 10.04 -1.37 -5.46
C VAL A 573 10.07 -1.74 -6.95
N PRO A 574 9.44 -0.97 -7.87
CA PRO A 574 9.46 -1.34 -9.28
C PRO A 574 10.78 -0.98 -9.98
N GLN A 575 11.69 -0.24 -9.32
CA GLN A 575 12.93 0.29 -9.92
C GLN A 575 12.65 0.95 -11.28
N SER A 576 11.60 1.76 -11.32
CA SER A 576 11.09 2.42 -12.52
C SER A 576 10.72 3.86 -12.19
N PRO A 577 10.95 4.83 -13.10
CA PRO A 577 10.46 6.19 -12.93
C PRO A 577 8.99 6.36 -13.32
N THR A 578 8.40 5.33 -13.93
CA THR A 578 6.99 5.31 -14.31
C THR A 578 6.16 4.83 -13.14
N TYR A 579 5.18 5.63 -12.74
CA TYR A 579 4.16 5.22 -11.78
C TYR A 579 3.14 4.30 -12.47
N ASP A 580 2.96 3.09 -11.93
CA ASP A 580 2.10 2.04 -12.44
C ASP A 580 1.18 1.59 -11.30
N ILE A 581 -0.08 2.02 -11.36
CA ILE A 581 -1.08 1.73 -10.33
C ILE A 581 -1.36 0.23 -10.13
N SER A 582 -0.89 -0.64 -11.03
CA SER A 582 -0.99 -2.10 -10.88
C SER A 582 0.16 -2.73 -10.09
N LYS A 583 1.23 -1.96 -9.82
CA LYS A 583 2.38 -2.41 -9.02
C LYS A 583 2.21 -1.98 -7.58
N ASN A 584 2.72 -2.80 -6.67
CA ASN A 584 2.87 -2.41 -5.29
C ASN A 584 4.16 -1.62 -5.11
N TYR A 585 4.11 -0.58 -4.26
CA TYR A 585 5.23 0.32 -3.98
C TYR A 585 5.73 0.20 -2.55
N LEU A 586 5.14 -0.67 -1.73
CA LEU A 586 5.61 -0.96 -0.40
C LEU A 586 6.63 -2.09 -0.44
N SER A 587 7.67 -1.95 0.36
CA SER A 587 8.60 -3.04 0.64
C SER A 587 8.20 -3.74 1.93
N ASP A 588 8.48 -5.04 2.02
CA ASP A 588 8.41 -5.75 3.29
C ASP A 588 9.26 -5.03 4.35
N VAL A 589 8.78 -5.01 5.59
CA VAL A 589 9.53 -4.41 6.68
C VAL A 589 10.89 -5.11 6.84
N GLY A 590 11.96 -4.33 6.97
CA GLY A 590 13.33 -4.82 7.05
C GLY A 590 13.96 -5.25 5.73
N ALA A 591 13.32 -4.99 4.57
CA ALA A 591 13.89 -5.30 3.26
C ALA A 591 15.23 -4.59 2.98
N PHE A 592 15.49 -3.44 3.62
CA PHE A 592 16.77 -2.74 3.61
C PHE A 592 17.65 -3.23 4.77
N SER A 593 18.09 -4.49 4.70
CA SER A 593 18.59 -5.25 5.85
C SER A 593 19.85 -4.66 6.53
N ASN A 594 20.61 -3.82 5.83
CA ASN A 594 21.81 -3.16 6.34
C ASN A 594 21.64 -1.64 6.55
N SER A 595 20.40 -1.15 6.62
CA SER A 595 20.08 0.27 6.86
C SER A 595 19.29 0.56 8.15
N PRO A 596 19.54 -0.11 9.30
CA PRO A 596 18.84 0.22 10.53
C PRO A 596 19.33 1.54 11.16
N GLY A 597 18.45 2.15 11.96
CA GLY A 597 18.81 3.15 12.95
C GLY A 597 19.73 2.59 14.05
N TYR A 598 20.28 3.46 14.88
CA TYR A 598 21.26 3.05 15.91
C TYR A 598 20.69 2.01 16.89
N TYR A 599 19.43 2.18 17.28
CA TYR A 599 18.72 1.27 18.19
C TYR A 599 18.15 0.04 17.48
N GLY A 600 18.47 -0.19 16.20
CA GLY A 600 18.03 -1.36 15.45
C GLY A 600 16.60 -1.27 14.91
N THR A 601 16.00 -0.08 14.87
CA THR A 601 14.76 0.19 14.15
C THR A 601 15.00 0.20 12.64
N PHE A 602 14.05 -0.33 11.87
CA PHE A 602 14.09 -0.32 10.41
C PHE A 602 12.98 0.58 9.85
N ASP A 603 13.19 1.04 8.62
CA ASP A 603 12.18 1.71 7.78
C ASP A 603 11.58 2.99 8.38
N GLN A 604 12.29 3.68 9.30
CA GLN A 604 11.90 5.02 9.74
C GLN A 604 12.27 6.12 8.72
N ASN A 605 12.88 5.72 7.61
CA ASN A 605 12.92 6.49 6.38
C ASN A 605 12.22 5.73 5.26
N GLY A 606 11.25 6.39 4.62
CA GLY A 606 10.52 5.87 3.48
C GLY A 606 9.50 4.81 3.84
N ASN A 607 9.07 4.06 2.83
CA ASN A 607 7.95 3.12 2.86
C ASN A 607 6.64 3.86 3.07
N VAL A 608 6.36 4.33 4.29
CA VAL A 608 5.17 5.13 4.63
C VAL A 608 5.51 6.15 5.72
N TRP A 609 4.81 7.28 5.73
CA TRP A 609 4.77 8.15 6.89
C TRP A 609 4.24 7.38 8.09
N GLU A 610 4.77 7.68 9.27
CA GLU A 610 4.34 7.04 10.49
C GLU A 610 3.65 8.00 11.43
N TRP A 611 2.46 7.61 11.88
CA TRP A 611 1.75 8.31 12.95
C TRP A 611 2.56 8.33 14.24
N ASN A 612 2.62 9.51 14.85
CA ASN A 612 3.08 9.71 16.21
C ASN A 612 2.09 10.56 17.02
N ASN A 613 2.15 10.44 18.34
CA ASN A 613 1.23 11.10 19.27
C ASN A 613 1.57 12.58 19.54
N ALA A 614 2.42 13.19 18.71
CA ALA A 614 2.85 14.59 18.87
C ALA A 614 3.39 14.86 20.29
N ASP A 615 2.84 15.87 20.96
CA ASP A 615 3.14 16.27 22.34
C ASP A 615 2.31 15.51 23.39
N GLY A 616 1.42 14.60 22.96
CA GLY A 616 0.53 13.83 23.82
C GLY A 616 -0.72 14.57 24.28
N ASN A 617 -0.88 15.85 23.95
CA ASN A 617 -2.04 16.64 24.35
C ASN A 617 -3.27 16.33 23.49
N PRO A 618 -4.49 16.49 24.03
CA PRO A 618 -5.70 16.37 23.23
C PRO A 618 -5.71 17.39 22.08
N SER A 619 -5.84 16.90 20.84
CA SER A 619 -5.81 17.75 19.64
C SER A 619 -6.43 17.01 18.45
N SER A 620 -6.98 17.74 17.49
CA SER A 620 -7.53 17.14 16.26
C SER A 620 -6.48 16.76 15.22
N SER A 621 -5.22 17.15 15.44
CA SER A 621 -4.10 16.85 14.56
C SER A 621 -3.06 15.97 15.25
N ARG A 622 -2.40 15.11 14.47
CA ARG A 622 -1.33 14.21 14.93
C ARG A 622 -0.13 14.28 13.98
N GLY A 623 1.03 13.89 14.51
CA GLY A 623 2.29 13.99 13.80
C GLY A 623 2.48 12.84 12.81
N GLN A 624 3.13 13.14 11.69
CA GLN A 624 3.59 12.16 10.71
C GLN A 624 5.05 12.43 10.36
N ARG A 625 5.88 11.37 10.38
CA ARG A 625 7.30 11.46 10.04
C ARG A 625 7.84 10.27 9.25
N GLY A 626 9.02 10.44 8.65
CA GLY A 626 9.78 9.37 7.99
C GLY A 626 9.75 9.39 6.46
N GLY A 627 8.79 10.08 5.84
CA GLY A 627 8.59 10.04 4.39
C GLY A 627 7.98 8.71 3.92
N PHE A 628 7.72 8.59 2.62
CA PHE A 628 6.95 7.48 2.05
C PHE A 628 7.47 7.07 0.67
N TYR A 629 6.98 5.96 0.12
CA TYR A 629 7.45 5.36 -1.14
C TYR A 629 7.44 6.31 -2.35
N ALA A 630 6.54 7.30 -2.38
CA ALA A 630 6.45 8.32 -3.43
C ALA A 630 6.92 9.71 -2.95
N GLY A 631 7.44 9.81 -1.72
CA GLY A 631 8.03 11.03 -1.18
C GLY A 631 9.44 11.24 -1.71
N GLY A 632 9.75 12.43 -2.20
CA GLY A 632 11.10 12.76 -2.67
C GLY A 632 12.12 12.87 -1.53
N PRO A 633 13.41 13.11 -1.84
CA PRO A 633 14.51 13.22 -0.87
C PRO A 633 14.23 14.10 0.36
N ALA A 634 13.52 15.21 0.18
CA ALA A 634 13.19 16.15 1.26
C ALA A 634 12.26 15.53 2.32
N SER A 635 11.43 14.54 1.94
CA SER A 635 10.50 13.89 2.86
C SER A 635 11.18 13.01 3.91
N LEU A 636 12.40 12.54 3.63
CA LEU A 636 13.17 11.66 4.52
C LEU A 636 13.98 12.42 5.59
N SER A 637 14.12 13.74 5.44
CA SER A 637 14.94 14.55 6.34
C SER A 637 14.41 14.49 7.77
N SER A 638 15.33 14.44 8.75
CA SER A 638 15.03 14.52 10.17
C SER A 638 14.23 15.79 10.54
N THR A 639 14.40 16.87 9.78
CA THR A 639 13.67 18.12 9.98
C THR A 639 12.27 18.13 9.38
N THR A 640 11.91 17.15 8.55
CA THR A 640 10.62 17.11 7.86
C THR A 640 9.60 16.37 8.72
N PHE A 641 8.46 17.02 8.95
CA PHE A 641 7.32 16.47 9.63
C PHE A 641 6.04 17.09 9.07
N SER A 642 4.92 16.44 9.33
CA SER A 642 3.60 16.97 9.02
C SER A 642 2.68 16.85 10.22
N TYR A 643 1.80 17.83 10.38
CA TYR A 643 0.66 17.77 11.29
C TYR A 643 -0.59 17.71 10.44
N VAL A 644 -1.26 16.57 10.50
CA VAL A 644 -2.48 16.31 9.73
C VAL A 644 -3.59 15.88 10.67
N SER A 645 -4.84 15.93 10.19
CA SER A 645 -5.98 15.47 10.96
C SER A 645 -5.77 14.04 11.45
N ALA A 646 -6.05 13.78 12.73
CA ALA A 646 -5.98 12.45 13.32
C ALA A 646 -6.93 11.43 12.64
N ALA A 647 -7.95 11.92 11.91
CA ALA A 647 -8.92 11.13 11.15
C ALA A 647 -8.48 10.83 9.71
N ARG A 648 -7.31 11.32 9.28
CA ARG A 648 -6.81 11.10 7.90
C ARG A 648 -6.50 9.62 7.69
N GLU A 649 -7.00 9.04 6.62
CA GLU A 649 -6.68 7.69 6.16
C GLU A 649 -6.18 7.76 4.72
N GLU A 650 -4.90 7.50 4.49
CA GLU A 650 -4.29 7.61 3.16
C GLU A 650 -3.30 6.48 2.88
N SER A 651 -2.97 6.29 1.60
CA SER A 651 -2.06 5.23 1.13
C SER A 651 -0.62 5.41 1.58
N ASP A 652 -0.28 6.59 2.11
CA ASP A 652 1.07 6.97 2.50
C ASP A 652 1.32 6.91 4.01
N ALA A 653 0.34 6.50 4.82
CA ALA A 653 0.41 6.61 6.28
C ALA A 653 0.17 5.27 6.97
N GLY A 654 1.17 4.82 7.74
CA GLY A 654 1.11 3.68 8.66
C GLY A 654 1.50 4.08 10.08
N PHE A 655 1.87 3.12 10.92
CA PHE A 655 2.28 3.39 12.29
C PHE A 655 3.14 2.26 12.88
N ARG A 656 3.80 2.57 14.00
CA ARG A 656 4.43 1.60 14.90
C ARG A 656 4.03 1.90 16.34
N LEU A 657 4.23 0.93 17.24
CA LEU A 657 3.94 1.11 18.67
C LEU A 657 5.22 1.30 19.48
N ALA A 658 5.11 2.05 20.57
CA ALA A 658 6.05 2.08 21.69
C ALA A 658 5.48 1.32 22.90
N ALA A 659 6.34 1.03 23.86
CA ALA A 659 6.02 0.35 25.11
C ALA A 659 6.95 0.82 26.22
N PRO A 660 6.51 0.83 27.50
CA PRO A 660 7.42 1.05 28.61
C PRO A 660 8.43 -0.11 28.69
N VAL A 661 9.67 0.16 29.11
CA VAL A 661 10.57 -0.92 29.54
C VAL A 661 9.96 -1.56 30.79
N ALA A 662 9.83 -2.89 30.80
CA ALA A 662 9.34 -3.60 31.97
C ALA A 662 10.22 -3.25 33.17
N THR A 663 9.67 -2.51 34.13
CA THR A 663 10.32 -2.33 35.43
C THR A 663 10.37 -3.70 36.11
N PRO A 664 11.55 -4.20 36.51
CA PRO A 664 11.59 -5.40 37.34
C PRO A 664 10.74 -5.13 38.59
N GLU A 665 9.70 -5.94 38.82
CA GLU A 665 8.87 -5.82 40.01
C GLU A 665 9.79 -5.85 41.25
N PRO A 666 9.65 -4.90 42.20
CA PRO A 666 10.38 -5.00 43.45
C PRO A 666 9.98 -6.33 44.10
N SER A 667 10.95 -7.22 44.30
CA SER A 667 10.70 -8.50 44.97
C SER A 667 9.97 -8.26 46.30
N PRO A 668 8.88 -9.00 46.59
CA PRO A 668 8.22 -8.91 47.89
C PRO A 668 9.24 -9.14 49.01
N ALA A 669 9.25 -8.27 50.02
CA ALA A 669 10.10 -8.47 51.19
C ALA A 669 9.80 -9.86 51.80
N PRO A 670 10.83 -10.71 52.05
CA PRO A 670 10.59 -12.04 52.58
C PRO A 670 9.98 -11.95 53.99
N LEU A 671 8.90 -12.72 54.21
CA LEU A 671 8.36 -12.94 55.56
C LEU A 671 9.44 -13.60 56.44
N PRO A 672 9.65 -13.15 57.68
CA PRO A 672 10.69 -13.67 58.55
C PRO A 672 10.43 -15.14 58.88
N GLY A 673 11.34 -16.03 58.45
CA GLY A 673 11.38 -17.42 58.93
C GLY A 673 11.31 -18.54 57.88
N SER A 674 11.36 -18.28 56.57
CA SER A 674 11.43 -19.34 55.56
C SER A 674 12.88 -19.65 55.12
N PRO A 675 13.28 -20.93 55.00
CA PRO A 675 14.64 -21.33 54.65
C PRO A 675 14.96 -21.08 53.16
N PRO A 676 16.23 -20.83 52.79
CA PRO A 676 16.60 -20.41 51.44
C PRO A 676 16.31 -21.51 50.39
N PRO A 677 15.78 -21.14 49.20
CA PRO A 677 15.59 -22.07 48.11
C PRO A 677 16.94 -22.52 47.50
N LYS A 678 17.01 -23.80 47.14
CA LYS A 678 18.13 -24.45 46.45
C LYS A 678 18.42 -23.75 45.10
N PRO A 679 19.69 -23.56 44.69
CA PRO A 679 20.01 -23.01 43.38
C PRO A 679 19.55 -23.97 42.28
N SER A 680 18.62 -23.51 41.44
CA SER A 680 18.24 -24.19 40.21
C SER A 680 19.30 -23.94 39.15
N GLN A 681 19.71 -25.03 38.49
CA GLN A 681 20.70 -25.03 37.41
C GLN A 681 20.23 -24.12 36.26
N SER A 682 21.09 -23.17 35.88
CA SER A 682 20.92 -22.35 34.68
C SER A 682 21.05 -23.22 33.44
N THR A 683 19.91 -23.63 32.86
CA THR A 683 19.89 -24.21 31.52
C THR A 683 20.21 -23.11 30.50
N CYS A 684 21.40 -23.17 29.91
CA CYS A 684 21.75 -22.36 28.75
C CYS A 684 20.84 -22.78 27.57
N LYS A 685 19.87 -21.93 27.21
CA LYS A 685 19.04 -22.11 26.01
C LYS A 685 19.82 -21.58 24.81
N TRP A 686 20.15 -22.47 23.89
CA TRP A 686 20.65 -22.14 22.55
C TRP A 686 19.67 -21.18 21.85
N LYS A 687 20.14 -19.98 21.48
CA LYS A 687 19.49 -19.13 20.46
C LYS A 687 20.36 -19.18 19.21
N GLY A 688 19.98 -20.03 18.25
CA GLY A 688 20.60 -20.06 16.92
C GLY A 688 20.60 -21.45 16.28
N LEU A 689 19.48 -21.83 15.68
CA LEU A 689 19.47 -22.80 14.58
C LEU A 689 19.94 -22.03 13.34
N TYR A 690 21.19 -22.27 12.91
CA TYR A 690 21.64 -21.87 11.58
C TYR A 690 21.22 -22.97 10.60
N GLN A 691 20.31 -22.67 9.67
CA GLN A 691 20.01 -23.54 8.54
C GLN A 691 21.08 -23.29 7.47
N ILE A 692 21.95 -24.28 7.24
CA ILE A 692 22.85 -24.28 6.09
C ILE A 692 22.05 -24.85 4.92
N GLU A 693 21.69 -23.99 3.97
CA GLU A 693 21.19 -24.43 2.68
C GLU A 693 22.36 -25.05 1.89
N SER A 694 22.19 -26.31 1.50
CA SER A 694 23.15 -27.23 0.86
C SER A 694 24.38 -26.62 0.16
N VAL A 695 25.57 -27.10 0.53
CA VAL A 695 26.78 -27.02 -0.32
C VAL A 695 27.15 -28.43 -0.75
N SER A 696 26.93 -28.76 -2.02
CA SER A 696 27.44 -30.01 -2.61
C SER A 696 28.88 -29.77 -3.04
N CYS A 697 29.84 -30.32 -2.28
CA CYS A 697 31.21 -30.50 -2.73
C CYS A 697 31.59 -31.96 -2.47
N PRO A 698 31.78 -32.79 -3.50
CA PRO A 698 32.26 -34.15 -3.30
C PRO A 698 33.67 -34.12 -2.68
N GLY A 699 33.78 -34.55 -1.43
CA GLY A 699 35.04 -35.05 -0.87
C GLY A 699 36.00 -34.07 -0.18
N LYS A 700 35.60 -32.87 0.30
CA LYS A 700 36.50 -32.02 1.12
C LYS A 700 35.82 -31.33 2.31
N PHE A 701 36.53 -31.29 3.44
CA PHE A 701 36.10 -30.77 4.75
C PHE A 701 35.94 -29.24 4.74
N ILE A 702 34.99 -28.73 5.55
CA ILE A 702 34.88 -27.30 5.87
C ILE A 702 34.92 -27.15 7.39
N ALA A 703 35.84 -26.35 7.90
CA ALA A 703 35.94 -26.02 9.33
C ALA A 703 35.54 -24.55 9.57
N PHE A 704 34.76 -24.31 10.61
CA PHE A 704 34.46 -22.96 11.11
C PHE A 704 34.77 -22.92 12.61
N SER A 705 35.35 -21.82 13.07
CA SER A 705 35.53 -21.55 14.51
C SER A 705 34.31 -20.82 15.03
N VAL A 706 33.60 -21.42 15.99
CA VAL A 706 32.58 -20.72 16.79
C VAL A 706 33.04 -20.80 18.24
N ALA A 707 33.28 -19.65 18.85
CA ALA A 707 33.57 -19.57 20.28
C ALA A 707 32.26 -19.51 21.06
N ASP A 708 32.09 -20.40 22.02
CA ASP A 708 31.05 -20.26 23.05
C ASP A 708 31.54 -19.33 24.19
N CYS A 709 30.68 -19.05 25.18
CA CYS A 709 31.00 -18.22 26.34
C CYS A 709 32.16 -18.74 27.21
N ASN A 710 32.76 -19.89 26.85
CA ASN A 710 33.91 -20.50 27.53
C ASN A 710 35.13 -20.69 26.60
N ASN A 711 35.16 -20.03 25.44
CA ASN A 711 36.32 -19.98 24.54
C ASN A 711 36.76 -21.35 23.97
N ARG A 712 35.83 -22.28 23.75
CA ARG A 712 36.11 -23.60 23.12
C ARG A 712 35.92 -23.54 21.61
N ALA A 713 36.79 -24.24 20.86
CA ALA A 713 36.63 -24.44 19.42
C ALA A 713 35.86 -25.74 19.14
N VAL A 714 34.91 -25.71 18.20
CA VAL A 714 34.17 -26.90 17.75
C VAL A 714 34.60 -27.25 16.32
N LEU A 715 34.96 -28.51 16.09
CA LEU A 715 35.30 -29.04 14.76
C LEU A 715 34.14 -29.92 14.27
N LEU A 716 33.61 -29.67 13.06
CA LEU A 716 32.61 -30.54 12.43
C LEU A 716 33.29 -31.42 11.37
N ARG A 717 33.07 -32.74 11.45
CA ARG A 717 33.51 -33.73 10.47
C ARG A 717 32.34 -34.09 9.56
N THR A 718 32.54 -34.12 8.25
CA THR A 718 31.63 -34.83 7.33
C THR A 718 32.20 -36.22 7.05
N GLU A 719 31.41 -37.27 7.26
CA GLU A 719 31.78 -38.63 6.87
C GLU A 719 31.19 -38.98 5.49
N ASN A 720 31.92 -39.82 4.76
CA ASN A 720 31.66 -40.18 3.36
C ASN A 720 30.28 -40.81 3.14
N GLN A 721 29.75 -40.59 1.95
CA GLN A 721 28.44 -41.03 1.49
C GLN A 721 28.28 -42.55 1.42
N SER A 722 27.16 -43.03 1.97
CA SER A 722 26.26 -43.99 1.32
C SER A 722 25.02 -44.21 2.21
N GLU A 723 23.99 -43.35 2.14
CA GLU A 723 22.58 -43.66 2.49
C GLU A 723 21.66 -42.43 2.29
N PRO A 724 20.34 -42.59 2.04
CA PRO A 724 19.42 -41.54 1.57
C PRO A 724 19.02 -40.53 2.69
N PRO A 725 18.45 -39.36 2.35
CA PRO A 725 18.55 -38.17 3.19
C PRO A 725 17.72 -38.27 4.47
N ARG A 726 18.38 -38.15 5.62
CA ARG A 726 17.72 -37.89 6.92
C ARG A 726 17.81 -36.40 7.25
N THR A 727 16.71 -35.82 7.72
CA THR A 727 16.55 -34.38 8.04
C THR A 727 17.02 -33.97 9.44
N HIS A 728 17.64 -34.85 10.23
CA HIS A 728 18.05 -34.52 11.61
C HIS A 728 19.46 -35.03 11.91
N TRP A 729 20.38 -34.11 12.22
CA TRP A 729 21.74 -34.41 12.70
C TRP A 729 21.77 -34.41 14.24
N LYS A 730 22.41 -35.42 14.86
CA LYS A 730 22.74 -35.42 16.29
C LYS A 730 24.22 -35.10 16.49
N LEU A 731 24.52 -34.13 17.34
CA LEU A 731 25.88 -33.78 17.77
C LEU A 731 26.40 -34.86 18.73
N ASN A 732 27.38 -35.66 18.30
CA ASN A 732 28.03 -36.65 19.14
C ASN A 732 29.49 -36.24 19.38
N ALA A 733 29.79 -35.92 20.65
CA ALA A 733 31.10 -35.65 21.26
C ALA A 733 31.63 -34.19 21.25
N VAL A 734 32.01 -33.74 22.46
CA VAL A 734 32.75 -32.51 22.76
C VAL A 734 34.13 -32.95 23.24
N ALA A 735 35.21 -32.61 22.52
CA ALA A 735 36.57 -32.78 23.02
C ALA A 735 36.99 -31.53 23.82
N THR A 736 37.44 -31.72 25.06
CA THR A 736 37.90 -30.62 25.93
C THR A 736 39.43 -30.52 25.82
N LEU A 737 39.95 -29.41 25.30
CA LEU A 737 41.38 -29.09 25.38
C LEU A 737 41.64 -28.29 26.66
N GLY A 738 42.59 -28.75 27.46
CA GLY A 738 42.95 -28.16 28.75
C GLY A 738 43.45 -26.72 28.63
N ALA A 739 43.16 -25.92 29.64
CA ALA A 739 43.43 -24.50 29.72
C ALA A 739 44.91 -24.15 29.47
N SER A 740 45.18 -23.27 28.51
CA SER A 740 46.41 -22.46 28.48
C SER A 740 46.04 -20.99 28.29
N THR A 741 46.70 -20.11 29.04
CA THR A 741 46.38 -18.69 29.24
C THR A 741 46.97 -17.76 28.18
N SER A 742 46.93 -18.16 26.91
CA SER A 742 47.34 -17.31 25.78
C SER A 742 46.33 -17.41 24.65
N ALA A 743 45.88 -16.26 24.13
CA ALA A 743 44.88 -16.14 23.07
C ALA A 743 45.15 -17.11 21.89
N PRO A 744 44.12 -17.77 21.32
CA PRO A 744 44.33 -18.73 20.24
C PRO A 744 44.74 -17.99 18.97
N SER A 745 45.94 -18.31 18.49
CA SER A 745 46.33 -18.03 17.11
C SER A 745 45.58 -18.98 16.19
N ALA A 746 45.08 -18.50 15.06
CA ALA A 746 44.42 -19.32 14.05
C ALA A 746 45.38 -20.44 13.58
N VAL A 747 45.02 -21.70 13.84
CA VAL A 747 45.71 -22.86 13.28
C VAL A 747 44.91 -23.33 12.06
N ILE A 748 45.45 -23.10 10.86
CA ILE A 748 45.01 -23.82 9.65
C ILE A 748 45.93 -25.03 9.54
N ALA A 749 45.40 -26.22 9.85
CA ALA A 749 46.09 -27.47 9.58
C ALA A 749 45.72 -27.94 8.17
N ASP A 750 46.66 -27.82 7.23
CA ASP A 750 46.57 -28.49 5.94
C ASP A 750 47.16 -29.91 6.09
N ARG A 751 46.41 -30.93 5.70
CA ARG A 751 46.94 -32.29 5.54
C ARG A 751 46.61 -32.73 4.12
N CYS A 752 47.53 -32.43 3.21
CA CYS A 752 47.65 -33.16 1.95
C CYS A 752 49.12 -33.52 1.73
N SER A 753 49.41 -34.82 1.88
CA SER A 753 50.63 -35.55 1.48
C SER A 753 51.92 -35.37 2.31
N ASN A 754 52.66 -36.47 2.38
CA ASN A 754 53.83 -36.72 3.22
C ASN A 754 55.03 -35.84 2.82
N ASN A 755 55.30 -34.75 3.52
CA ASN A 755 56.63 -34.38 4.02
C ASN A 755 56.61 -33.03 4.73
N THR A 756 57.32 -32.98 5.86
CA THR A 756 57.57 -31.85 6.74
C THR A 756 58.28 -30.70 6.02
N GLN A 757 57.85 -29.44 6.22
CA GLN A 757 58.73 -28.32 6.57
C GLN A 757 57.92 -27.07 6.96
N TYR A 758 58.24 -26.51 8.14
CA TYR A 758 57.72 -25.25 8.65
C TYR A 758 58.64 -24.11 8.21
N THR A 759 58.09 -23.01 7.68
CA THR A 759 58.83 -21.76 7.50
C THR A 759 58.03 -20.59 8.08
N ASN A 760 58.62 -19.95 9.10
CA ASN A 760 58.19 -18.67 9.66
C ASN A 760 58.42 -17.54 8.64
N LEU A 761 57.49 -16.58 8.55
CA LEU A 761 57.75 -15.26 7.98
C LEU A 761 57.63 -14.18 9.05
N ALA A 762 58.68 -13.36 9.12
CA ALA A 762 59.06 -12.49 10.22
C ALA A 762 58.45 -11.07 10.16
N SER A 763 58.58 -10.40 11.29
CA SER A 763 58.18 -9.04 11.70
C SER A 763 58.87 -7.87 10.98
N ALA A 764 58.27 -6.67 11.05
CA ALA A 764 58.99 -5.39 11.04
C ALA A 764 58.62 -4.54 12.28
N ALA A 765 59.64 -3.88 12.83
CA ALA A 765 59.78 -3.35 14.20
C ALA A 765 59.20 -1.93 14.42
N SER A 766 58.92 -1.52 15.68
CA SER A 766 59.81 -0.59 16.42
C SER A 766 59.51 -0.50 17.95
N LYS A 767 60.52 -0.08 18.73
CA LYS A 767 60.60 0.23 20.20
C LYS A 767 61.34 1.60 20.36
N PRO A 768 61.46 2.28 21.55
CA PRO A 768 60.63 2.32 22.79
C PRO A 768 60.47 3.74 23.49
N SER A 769 59.44 3.87 24.37
CA SER A 769 59.35 4.68 25.65
C SER A 769 59.15 6.22 25.62
N PRO A 770 58.67 6.92 26.71
CA PRO A 770 57.75 6.57 27.82
C PRO A 770 56.67 7.65 28.19
N ARG A 771 55.67 7.24 29.01
CA ARG A 771 54.75 8.02 29.90
C ARG A 771 53.69 8.98 29.30
N LEU A 772 52.42 8.61 29.40
CA LEU A 772 51.38 9.16 30.32
C LEU A 772 50.02 8.47 30.05
N GLY A 773 49.22 8.29 31.10
CA GLY A 773 48.08 7.35 31.15
C GLY A 773 46.81 7.76 30.42
N GLY A 774 45.92 6.78 30.24
CA GLY A 774 44.55 6.96 29.73
C GLY A 774 44.24 6.05 28.53
N SER A 775 43.45 5.01 28.78
CA SER A 775 43.11 3.86 27.94
C SER A 775 42.59 4.14 26.52
N SER A 776 43.19 3.50 25.49
CA SER A 776 42.51 2.72 24.43
C SER A 776 43.51 2.16 23.40
N TRP A 777 43.48 0.85 23.13
CA TRP A 777 44.29 0.20 22.08
C TRP A 777 43.47 -0.01 20.81
N LYS A 778 44.11 0.14 19.64
CA LYS A 778 43.55 -0.15 18.30
C LYS A 778 44.04 -1.52 17.82
N VAL A 779 43.15 -2.40 17.39
CA VAL A 779 43.51 -3.58 16.58
C VAL A 779 43.45 -3.18 15.11
N VAL A 780 44.58 -3.32 14.40
CA VAL A 780 44.66 -3.16 12.94
C VAL A 780 44.69 -4.56 12.33
N ILE A 781 43.68 -4.92 11.55
CA ILE A 781 43.73 -6.10 10.68
C ILE A 781 44.11 -5.58 9.29
N ASN A 782 45.30 -5.94 8.81
CA ASN A 782 45.68 -5.63 7.44
C ASN A 782 44.91 -6.53 6.46
N PRO A 783 44.40 -6.01 5.33
CA PRO A 783 43.81 -6.84 4.30
C PRO A 783 44.87 -7.79 3.72
N VAL A 784 44.56 -9.09 3.69
CA VAL A 784 45.37 -10.08 2.99
C VAL A 784 45.24 -9.80 1.49
N LYS A 785 46.38 -9.49 0.85
CA LYS A 785 46.47 -9.30 -0.60
C LYS A 785 46.36 -10.67 -1.28
N LEU A 786 45.21 -10.97 -1.91
CA LEU A 786 45.09 -12.17 -2.74
C LEU A 786 45.88 -11.97 -4.04
N LEU A 787 46.91 -12.79 -4.23
CA LEU A 787 47.65 -12.92 -5.49
C LEU A 787 47.01 -14.05 -6.32
N GLY A 788 46.43 -13.68 -7.46
CA GLY A 788 46.18 -14.61 -8.58
C GLY A 788 44.78 -15.21 -8.68
N SER A 789 44.21 -15.15 -9.89
CA SER A 789 43.04 -15.93 -10.29
C SER A 789 43.36 -17.43 -10.26
N LYS A 790 42.46 -18.25 -9.71
CA LYS A 790 42.50 -19.71 -9.88
C LYS A 790 41.18 -20.19 -10.47
N THR A 791 41.29 -21.01 -11.51
CA THR A 791 40.20 -21.74 -12.15
C THR A 791 40.06 -23.13 -11.51
N CYS A 792 38.83 -23.66 -11.51
CA CYS A 792 38.52 -25.06 -11.21
C CYS A 792 37.93 -25.66 -12.50
N ASP A 793 38.57 -26.67 -13.07
CA ASP A 793 38.14 -27.39 -14.29
C ASP A 793 37.63 -26.49 -15.43
N GLY A 794 38.32 -25.39 -15.70
CA GLY A 794 38.04 -24.52 -16.85
C GLY A 794 36.86 -23.54 -16.70
N LEU A 795 36.20 -23.46 -15.53
CA LEU A 795 35.19 -22.43 -15.26
C LEU A 795 35.66 -21.43 -14.18
N PRO A 796 35.33 -20.13 -14.30
CA PRO A 796 35.73 -19.11 -13.34
C PRO A 796 34.93 -19.21 -12.01
N VAL A 797 35.65 -19.21 -10.88
CA VAL A 797 35.07 -19.15 -9.53
C VAL A 797 35.00 -17.68 -9.09
N ASN A 798 33.80 -17.14 -8.89
CA ASN A 798 33.60 -15.84 -8.28
C ASN A 798 33.54 -15.96 -6.75
N ILE A 799 34.62 -15.58 -6.07
CA ILE A 799 34.63 -15.42 -4.61
C ILE A 799 34.36 -13.95 -4.30
N LYS A 800 33.17 -13.62 -3.79
CA LYS A 800 32.91 -12.30 -3.20
C LYS A 800 33.66 -12.19 -1.88
N ALA A 801 34.62 -11.27 -1.80
CA ALA A 801 35.21 -10.85 -0.53
C ALA A 801 34.11 -10.20 0.33
N VAL A 802 33.82 -10.79 1.50
CA VAL A 802 33.04 -10.12 2.54
C VAL A 802 33.99 -9.16 3.26
N THR A 803 34.15 -7.95 2.75
CA THR A 803 34.76 -6.86 3.52
C THR A 803 33.68 -6.25 4.40
N GLY A 804 33.50 -6.81 5.59
CA GLY A 804 32.71 -6.24 6.68
C GLY A 804 33.57 -6.12 7.93
N ALA A 805 33.84 -4.90 8.37
CA ALA A 805 34.50 -4.64 9.64
C ALA A 805 33.58 -5.09 10.79
N LEU A 806 34.01 -6.09 11.57
CA LEU A 806 33.38 -6.44 12.84
C LEU A 806 33.68 -5.34 13.86
N LYS A 807 32.68 -4.52 14.21
CA LYS A 807 32.67 -3.75 15.46
C LYS A 807 31.68 -4.42 16.41
N GLY A 808 32.17 -5.30 17.28
CA GLY A 808 31.44 -5.76 18.47
C GLY A 808 31.85 -4.90 19.68
N LYS A 809 30.88 -4.35 20.40
CA LYS A 809 31.09 -3.78 21.75
C LYS A 809 30.74 -4.89 22.75
N LEU A 810 31.68 -5.21 23.64
CA LEU A 810 31.41 -6.02 24.83
C LEU A 810 30.42 -5.22 25.70
N LEU A 811 29.23 -5.76 25.94
CA LEU A 811 28.40 -5.30 27.05
C LEU A 811 28.94 -5.98 28.31
N GLY A 812 29.33 -5.15 29.29
CA GLY A 812 29.76 -5.61 30.60
C GLY A 812 28.63 -6.34 31.31
N TYR A 813 29.02 -7.39 32.01
CA TYR A 813 28.22 -8.08 33.02
C TYR A 813 28.59 -7.42 34.36
N GLU A 814 27.64 -6.80 35.05
CA GLU A 814 27.80 -6.45 36.47
C GLU A 814 27.04 -7.49 37.31
N ASP A 815 27.78 -8.17 38.18
CA ASP A 815 27.27 -9.06 39.22
C ASP A 815 26.68 -8.21 40.36
N ASP A 816 25.45 -8.52 40.77
CA ASP A 816 24.84 -7.96 41.97
C ASP A 816 25.14 -8.86 43.18
N CYS A 817 26.14 -8.46 43.96
CA CYS A 817 26.32 -8.88 45.35
C CYS A 817 26.87 -7.71 46.18
N SER A 818 25.99 -6.77 46.53
CA SER A 818 25.97 -6.21 47.89
C SER A 818 24.77 -5.30 48.10
N LYS A 819 23.78 -5.77 48.88
CA LYS A 819 22.96 -4.84 49.67
C LYS A 819 23.77 -4.36 50.87
N THR A 820 23.79 -3.06 51.11
CA THR A 820 23.69 -2.50 52.47
C THR A 820 22.91 -1.20 52.40
N ASP A 821 21.82 -1.16 53.17
CA ASP A 821 20.96 -0.01 53.41
C ASP A 821 21.73 1.16 54.06
N ALA A 822 21.30 2.40 53.81
CA ALA A 822 21.15 3.43 54.86
C ALA A 822 20.42 4.67 54.34
N PHE A 823 19.28 5.00 54.97
CA PHE A 823 18.54 6.24 54.81
C PHE A 823 19.15 7.39 55.63
N THR A 824 19.04 8.60 55.06
CA THR A 824 19.01 9.97 55.65
C THR A 824 20.24 10.65 56.29
N TRP A 825 20.67 11.69 55.56
CA TRP A 825 20.78 13.13 55.91
C TRP A 825 21.80 13.67 56.94
N ASN A 826 22.57 14.65 56.46
CA ASN A 826 22.83 16.00 56.98
C ASN A 826 24.29 16.43 57.31
N SER A 827 24.60 17.64 56.81
CA SER A 827 25.59 18.65 57.22
C SER A 827 27.11 18.41 57.11
N SER A 828 27.72 19.24 56.23
CA SER A 828 28.94 20.08 56.37
C SER A 828 30.33 19.47 56.73
N PRO A 829 31.43 20.03 56.21
CA PRO A 829 32.75 19.38 56.18
C PRO A 829 33.62 19.72 57.41
N PRO A 830 34.64 18.88 57.70
CA PRO A 830 35.96 19.45 57.96
C PRO A 830 37.13 18.66 57.34
N SER A 831 38.28 19.28 57.52
CA SER A 831 39.58 19.18 56.84
C SER A 831 40.50 18.00 57.22
N SER A 832 41.47 17.79 56.32
CA SER A 832 42.90 17.42 56.54
C SER A 832 43.30 16.05 57.11
N SER A 833 43.87 15.24 56.20
CA SER A 833 45.19 14.57 56.26
C SER A 833 45.48 13.53 57.38
N PRO A 834 46.61 12.79 57.36
CA PRO A 834 46.62 11.37 56.97
C PRO A 834 47.25 10.45 58.03
N SER A 835 47.17 9.11 57.86
CA SER A 835 48.33 8.20 57.98
C SER A 835 47.94 6.73 58.05
N SER A 836 48.90 5.95 57.59
CA SER A 836 49.03 4.52 57.39
C SER A 836 48.78 3.59 58.58
N SER A 837 48.52 2.33 58.20
CA SER A 837 49.16 1.08 58.66
C SER A 837 48.19 0.09 59.32
N THR A 838 48.24 -1.23 59.15
CA THR A 838 48.89 -2.18 58.24
C THR A 838 48.38 -3.58 58.65
N ARG A 839 47.99 -4.42 57.67
CA ARG A 839 47.79 -5.91 57.72
C ARG A 839 46.67 -6.41 58.67
N VAL A 840 45.95 -7.49 58.39
CA VAL A 840 46.35 -8.91 58.17
C VAL A 840 45.09 -9.57 57.57
N GLN A 841 45.12 -10.05 56.33
CA GLN A 841 45.36 -11.45 55.92
C GLN A 841 44.18 -12.43 56.06
N TRP A 842 43.81 -12.96 54.88
CA TRP A 842 43.17 -14.25 54.52
C TRP A 842 41.74 -14.56 55.02
N LYS A 843 40.90 -15.08 54.11
CA LYS A 843 40.69 -16.54 53.91
C LYS A 843 39.56 -16.76 52.88
N LEU A 844 39.86 -17.46 51.80
CA LEU A 844 38.88 -17.85 50.78
C LEU A 844 38.30 -19.23 51.16
N ILE A 845 36.99 -19.32 51.44
CA ILE A 845 36.22 -20.57 51.46
C ILE A 845 34.88 -20.30 50.76
N LYS A 846 34.61 -21.14 49.76
CA LYS A 846 33.44 -21.27 48.85
C LYS A 846 32.07 -20.86 49.41
N VAL A 847 31.31 -20.14 48.57
CA VAL A 847 30.03 -20.63 47.99
C VAL A 847 30.05 -20.32 46.50
#